data_AF-A0A0P1A747-F1
#
_entry.id   AF-A0A0P1A747-F1
#
_cell.length_a   1.000
_cell.length_b   1.000
_cell.length_c   1.000
_cell.angle_alpha   90.00
_cell.angle_beta   90.00
_cell.angle_gamma   90.00
#
_symmetry.space_group_name_H-M   'P 1'
#
loop_
_entity.id
_entity.type
_entity.pdbx_description
1 polymer ?
#
loop_
_entity_poly.entity_id
_entity_poly.type
_entity_poly.pdbx_seq_one_letter_code
_entity_poly.pdbx_strand_id
1 'polypeptide(L)'
;MSDSILRNGDANNALFDNEETYLDPNAENDIDKTLPLIDKSDRLDSGDKMFYQESGTVEEEHYTWKRADKNQQSNQSPHGVEEADNNSEFSSQMDERIARILPTGIDDLPLFADEKNRELHAQIRIKEARYDTVKREFTETSSRVEILTEHLKNVKQELLHTQALHNAKVQEVASEDHMQQLAKREIDRMAQEVKGFDAEAAELERKLVSLQGSLFKGNEAMDAFKLQMNWKQDEMEQWSVAARQKEEDAIALERFRRADEARIKELTMVLEKLTQQAARAKRDVDDEATELQAKQIELDKTAEEFRSLHAERAKLVAQWQSTLEAMRARDEEITQASEQFALAQQGFNSQQEVLGEQKRRLKQQEAANTEAEVQLAGKERAQGKAQQELQLTGTRLQAFRDQVAILKGELSSTVAALNQQRSTNLNRDDRLETMKQELEAARARFKGTRQALGRCRDSTMDAEALAKQAKIDLANSESEVKRLDKEITSQKERMFRKSQQLFALRQQEANLSAELSGAKSAAQNLRAKLRALDAQALRQQELVYNGEFQIQQMERKVSRASGERSADETKALQAQVQVLQTELDRVKAEQVMLATQCKKLEEERRAQERSRKALLAQQEEMNAQIAENKLRNESCARALKVALKEKEELTIQHDLQALEVRRLRNLLHARADEVLSLENRDFQLKKSMEERKREIATHHELQRAANKTTEDERHRVSVELAERECRVRKLQAKFETLCRKGVCAGDETDEVGKERSQAYFVIRAAQRREELQREGDELDDKIRVAERDVRALKTTLTHLEERNSAYRKSFHRADLVGDDAQRLATLEAQTKMAKDAYFKKKKELTRIELENTSESQSLHEVETRREFAQSNVTQLDGALTQVEREVETERNKWEKVVKKLERQMREHQKSVRVSDDSIGFRTKEQVMLEALELREISASLLFTMGQLAREFPEIGDSLQIAVRDAGMHIPTVPPSRNASSRANSVGLPRPMSARSDKSDQSVRSNNSYKSSSSNGSGVRVAAPINKVHLGF
;
A
#
# COMPACT_ATOMS: atom_id res chain seq x y z
N MET A 1 0.10 5.90 50.57
CA MET A 1 0.26 7.34 50.28
C MET A 1 1.62 7.54 49.63
N SER A 2 1.74 8.54 48.76
CA SER A 2 2.85 8.69 47.79
C SER A 2 2.91 7.53 46.81
N ASP A 3 2.49 7.80 45.58
CA ASP A 3 2.57 6.89 44.45
C ASP A 3 3.43 7.57 43.36
N SER A 4 4.08 6.75 42.53
CA SER A 4 4.60 7.09 41.20
C SER A 4 5.86 7.96 41.04
N ILE A 5 6.37 7.87 39.79
CA ILE A 5 7.34 8.72 39.07
C ILE A 5 8.84 8.34 39.19
N LEU A 6 9.47 8.21 38.01
CA LEU A 6 10.90 7.96 37.69
C LEU A 6 11.37 6.49 37.84
N ARG A 7 12.16 5.92 36.92
CA ARG A 7 12.63 6.41 35.61
C ARG A 7 12.99 5.22 34.70
N ASN A 8 12.56 5.28 33.44
CA ASN A 8 13.20 4.56 32.33
C ASN A 8 13.72 5.60 31.33
N GLY A 9 14.76 5.25 30.58
CA GLY A 9 15.31 6.13 29.56
C GLY A 9 16.68 5.68 29.08
N ASP A 10 16.69 4.83 28.05
CA ASP A 10 17.79 4.83 27.07
C ASP A 10 17.30 4.36 25.69
N ALA A 11 18.18 4.54 24.70
CA ALA A 11 17.98 4.45 23.25
C ALA A 11 17.60 3.06 22.66
N ASN A 12 17.25 2.89 21.36
CA ASN A 12 16.56 3.72 20.33
C ASN A 12 16.52 2.92 18.99
N ASN A 13 15.45 3.02 18.18
CA ASN A 13 15.22 2.30 16.88
C ASN A 13 15.14 0.74 16.99
N ALA A 14 14.43 -0.02 16.13
CA ALA A 14 13.74 0.29 14.87
C ALA A 14 12.54 -0.65 14.61
N LEU A 15 11.61 -0.25 13.72
CA LEU A 15 10.55 -1.05 13.03
C LEU A 15 9.74 -2.08 13.85
N PHE A 16 8.45 -1.81 14.10
CA PHE A 16 7.29 -2.42 13.40
C PHE A 16 5.95 -1.98 14.02
N ASP A 17 4.96 -1.68 13.17
CA ASP A 17 3.50 -1.69 13.42
C ASP A 17 2.90 -2.30 12.13
N ASN A 18 1.95 -3.24 12.06
CA ASN A 18 0.72 -3.62 12.80
C ASN A 18 -0.60 -3.11 12.15
N GLU A 19 -1.45 -4.11 11.85
CA GLU A 19 -2.94 -4.18 11.91
C GLU A 19 -3.83 -3.11 11.22
N GLU A 20 -4.84 -3.43 10.41
CA GLU A 20 -6.10 -4.22 10.58
C GLU A 20 -7.27 -3.36 11.15
N THR A 21 -8.44 -3.24 10.52
CA THR A 21 -9.65 -4.09 10.72
C THR A 21 -10.89 -3.48 10.00
N TYR A 22 -11.93 -4.27 9.65
CA TYR A 22 -13.36 -4.10 10.08
C TYR A 22 -14.41 -5.05 9.42
N LEU A 23 -15.15 -5.79 10.28
CA LEU A 23 -16.55 -6.34 10.22
C LEU A 23 -17.06 -7.42 9.20
N ASP A 24 -17.26 -8.67 9.72
CA ASP A 24 -18.55 -9.33 10.15
C ASP A 24 -19.76 -9.56 9.18
N PRO A 25 -20.73 -10.51 9.41
CA PRO A 25 -20.85 -11.66 10.35
C PRO A 25 -21.36 -13.04 9.79
N ASN A 26 -21.27 -14.13 10.59
CA ASN A 26 -22.34 -15.11 11.00
C ASN A 26 -22.05 -16.66 11.04
N ALA A 27 -22.48 -17.25 12.17
CA ALA A 27 -23.19 -18.56 12.38
C ALA A 27 -22.50 -19.97 12.40
N GLU A 28 -22.17 -20.43 13.62
CA GLU A 28 -22.68 -21.64 14.36
C GLU A 28 -22.40 -23.13 13.98
N ASN A 29 -22.47 -23.97 15.04
CA ASN A 29 -22.62 -25.45 15.15
C ASN A 29 -21.35 -26.34 14.91
N ASP A 30 -20.83 -27.14 15.87
CA ASP A 30 -21.34 -28.33 16.62
C ASP A 30 -20.98 -29.68 15.93
N ILE A 31 -20.70 -30.85 16.55
CA ILE A 31 -20.45 -31.29 17.94
C ILE A 31 -19.77 -32.70 17.93
N ASP A 32 -18.92 -33.05 18.91
CA ASP A 32 -18.46 -34.43 19.27
C ASP A 32 -17.68 -35.30 18.21
N LYS A 33 -17.03 -36.46 18.47
CA LYS A 33 -17.08 -37.44 19.59
C LYS A 33 -15.84 -38.38 19.67
N THR A 34 -15.54 -38.89 20.88
CA THR A 34 -14.93 -40.21 21.24
C THR A 34 -13.51 -40.66 20.82
N LEU A 35 -12.61 -40.66 21.84
CA LEU A 35 -11.64 -41.71 22.27
C LEU A 35 -12.27 -43.14 22.37
N PRO A 36 -11.56 -44.30 22.60
CA PRO A 36 -10.46 -44.47 23.59
C PRO A 36 -9.40 -45.64 23.50
N LEU A 37 -8.31 -45.51 24.30
CA LEU A 37 -7.54 -46.58 25.05
C LEU A 37 -6.95 -47.80 24.25
N ILE A 38 -6.07 -48.71 24.72
CA ILE A 38 -5.44 -49.15 26.00
C ILE A 38 -4.13 -49.95 25.60
N ASP A 39 -3.13 -50.37 26.41
CA ASP A 39 -2.39 -49.88 27.60
C ASP A 39 -1.25 -50.91 27.94
N LYS A 40 -0.16 -50.49 28.60
CA LYS A 40 0.92 -51.27 29.30
C LYS A 40 1.73 -52.42 28.65
N SER A 41 3.07 -52.24 28.71
CA SER A 41 4.14 -53.13 29.27
C SER A 41 3.80 -54.58 29.69
N ASP A 42 4.72 -55.56 29.63
CA ASP A 42 6.09 -55.52 30.20
C ASP A 42 7.00 -56.72 29.78
N ARG A 43 8.32 -56.59 30.03
CA ARG A 43 9.37 -57.65 30.20
C ARG A 43 9.96 -58.48 29.04
N LEU A 44 11.20 -58.89 29.32
CA LEU A 44 12.14 -59.74 28.56
C LEU A 44 12.05 -61.21 29.04
N ASP A 45 12.34 -62.21 28.19
CA ASP A 45 13.67 -62.87 28.11
C ASP A 45 13.68 -64.16 27.22
N SER A 46 14.88 -64.57 26.80
CA SER A 46 15.40 -65.90 26.36
C SER A 46 14.54 -67.01 25.71
N GLY A 47 15.11 -67.69 24.69
CA GLY A 47 15.09 -69.18 24.67
C GLY A 47 14.62 -69.96 23.42
N ASP A 48 15.47 -70.09 22.39
CA ASP A 48 15.83 -71.36 21.70
C ASP A 48 14.79 -72.24 20.91
N LYS A 49 15.30 -72.99 19.92
CA LYS A 49 14.76 -74.20 19.21
C LYS A 49 13.33 -74.25 18.59
N MET A 50 13.34 -74.18 17.24
CA MET A 50 13.07 -75.30 16.29
C MET A 50 11.73 -76.10 16.24
N PHE A 51 11.23 -76.18 14.99
CA PHE A 51 10.70 -77.37 14.26
C PHE A 51 9.18 -77.66 14.12
N TYR A 52 8.86 -78.05 12.86
CA TYR A 52 7.69 -78.71 12.25
C TYR A 52 6.35 -77.94 12.14
N GLN A 53 5.46 -78.24 11.17
CA GLN A 53 5.52 -78.41 9.69
C GLN A 53 4.13 -78.86 9.20
N GLU A 54 3.77 -78.54 7.94
CA GLU A 54 2.83 -79.33 7.11
C GLU A 54 1.37 -79.52 7.63
N SER A 55 0.40 -80.03 6.87
CA SER A 55 0.28 -80.45 5.44
C SER A 55 -1.13 -80.07 4.92
N GLY A 56 -1.52 -80.18 3.64
CA GLY A 56 -0.79 -80.62 2.43
C GLY A 56 -1.63 -81.54 1.53
N THR A 57 -1.33 -81.55 0.23
CA THR A 57 -1.82 -82.46 -0.83
C THR A 57 -0.72 -82.49 -1.91
N VAL A 58 0.02 -83.56 -2.24
CA VAL A 58 -0.27 -85.03 -2.28
C VAL A 58 -1.40 -85.30 -3.30
N GLU A 59 -1.26 -86.10 -4.35
CA GLU A 59 -0.64 -87.44 -4.59
C GLU A 59 0.16 -87.50 -5.94
N GLU A 60 0.95 -88.51 -6.37
CA GLU A 60 1.70 -89.61 -5.72
C GLU A 60 2.84 -90.17 -6.63
N GLU A 61 3.81 -90.82 -5.96
CA GLU A 61 4.86 -91.82 -6.26
C GLU A 61 5.22 -92.42 -7.67
N HIS A 62 6.51 -92.84 -7.85
CA HIS A 62 6.97 -94.25 -7.68
C HIS A 62 8.46 -94.54 -8.06
N TYR A 63 8.91 -95.78 -7.78
CA TYR A 63 10.24 -96.37 -8.03
C TYR A 63 10.14 -97.54 -9.10
N THR A 64 11.05 -98.51 -9.38
CA THR A 64 12.19 -99.11 -8.64
C THR A 64 13.17 -99.92 -9.53
N TRP A 65 14.49 -99.71 -9.37
CA TRP A 65 15.68 -100.60 -9.58
C TRP A 65 15.85 -101.62 -10.76
N LYS A 66 17.08 -101.60 -11.31
CA LYS A 66 18.01 -102.67 -11.81
C LYS A 66 17.54 -104.01 -12.47
N ARG A 67 18.49 -104.51 -13.28
CA ARG A 67 18.71 -105.83 -13.91
C ARG A 67 18.17 -106.00 -15.33
N ALA A 68 18.81 -106.91 -16.06
CA ALA A 68 18.57 -107.22 -17.45
C ALA A 68 18.50 -108.74 -17.62
N ASP A 69 17.62 -109.20 -18.52
CA ASP A 69 17.91 -110.34 -19.40
C ASP A 69 17.01 -110.29 -20.66
N LYS A 70 17.16 -111.25 -21.57
CA LYS A 70 16.71 -111.18 -22.98
C LYS A 70 15.34 -111.82 -23.29
N ASN A 71 14.88 -111.55 -24.53
CA ASN A 71 14.11 -112.45 -25.43
C ASN A 71 12.59 -112.64 -25.14
N GLN A 72 11.71 -112.99 -26.11
CA GLN A 72 11.86 -113.25 -27.56
C GLN A 72 10.52 -113.21 -28.36
N GLN A 73 10.63 -113.04 -29.69
CA GLN A 73 9.76 -113.64 -30.75
C GLN A 73 8.26 -113.27 -30.82
N SER A 74 7.51 -113.57 -31.89
CA SER A 74 7.79 -114.24 -33.19
C SER A 74 7.17 -113.41 -34.34
N ASN A 75 7.33 -113.68 -35.65
CA ASN A 75 7.76 -114.86 -36.44
C ASN A 75 8.26 -114.32 -37.82
N GLN A 76 8.93 -115.00 -38.76
CA GLN A 76 9.32 -116.40 -39.07
C GLN A 76 10.86 -116.46 -39.30
N SER A 77 11.62 -117.56 -39.26
CA SER A 77 11.60 -118.94 -39.84
C SER A 77 12.11 -119.04 -41.30
N PRO A 78 12.91 -120.07 -41.66
CA PRO A 78 13.87 -120.83 -40.83
C PRO A 78 15.19 -121.27 -41.56
N HIS A 79 16.24 -121.60 -40.77
CA HIS A 79 17.50 -122.29 -41.15
C HIS A 79 18.41 -121.61 -42.22
N GLY A 80 19.73 -121.83 -42.29
CA GLY A 80 20.66 -122.49 -41.35
C GLY A 80 21.92 -123.07 -42.03
N VAL A 81 22.99 -123.26 -41.24
CA VAL A 81 24.15 -124.17 -41.49
C VAL A 81 25.27 -123.70 -42.46
N GLU A 82 26.52 -123.95 -42.03
CA GLU A 82 27.79 -124.12 -42.79
C GLU A 82 28.43 -122.98 -43.62
N GLU A 83 29.40 -123.37 -44.45
CA GLU A 83 30.66 -122.71 -44.82
C GLU A 83 30.61 -121.83 -46.09
N ALA A 84 31.78 -121.27 -46.42
CA ALA A 84 32.27 -120.95 -47.76
C ALA A 84 31.81 -119.64 -48.46
N ASP A 85 32.58 -119.36 -49.52
CA ASP A 85 32.30 -118.55 -50.71
C ASP A 85 31.97 -117.03 -50.64
N ASN A 86 33.04 -116.27 -50.90
CA ASN A 86 33.23 -115.49 -52.14
C ASN A 86 32.54 -114.13 -52.42
N ASN A 87 33.36 -113.32 -53.10
CA ASN A 87 33.06 -112.25 -54.07
C ASN A 87 32.47 -110.90 -53.62
N SER A 88 32.73 -109.79 -54.34
CA SER A 88 33.56 -109.61 -55.57
C SER A 88 34.56 -108.44 -55.38
N GLU A 89 35.76 -108.42 -55.97
CA GLU A 89 36.10 -108.08 -57.38
C GLU A 89 35.44 -106.76 -57.87
N PHE A 90 36.06 -105.92 -58.71
CA PHE A 90 37.21 -106.04 -59.64
C PHE A 90 37.80 -104.61 -59.88
N SER A 91 38.96 -104.33 -60.48
CA SER A 91 39.94 -105.17 -61.19
C SER A 91 41.36 -104.59 -61.03
N SER A 92 42.36 -105.47 -61.08
CA SER A 92 43.76 -105.11 -61.30
C SER A 92 44.06 -104.90 -62.79
N GLN A 93 45.15 -104.20 -63.11
CA GLN A 93 46.01 -104.56 -64.25
C GLN A 93 47.44 -104.01 -64.09
N MET A 94 48.38 -104.89 -63.72
CA MET A 94 49.76 -104.80 -64.17
C MET A 94 49.84 -105.39 -65.58
N ASP A 95 50.83 -104.97 -66.36
CA ASP A 95 51.15 -105.60 -67.65
C ASP A 95 52.69 -105.64 -67.82
N GLU A 96 53.28 -106.83 -67.64
CA GLU A 96 54.71 -107.06 -67.88
C GLU A 96 55.00 -107.09 -69.38
N ARG A 97 55.97 -106.29 -69.85
CA ARG A 97 56.59 -106.47 -71.18
C ARG A 97 58.11 -106.34 -71.05
N ILE A 98 58.80 -107.45 -70.79
CA ILE A 98 59.32 -108.38 -71.82
C ILE A 98 60.31 -107.66 -72.74
N ALA A 99 61.60 -108.02 -72.60
CA ALA A 99 62.64 -107.59 -73.51
C ALA A 99 62.42 -108.19 -74.92
N ARG A 100 62.37 -107.35 -75.95
CA ARG A 100 62.53 -107.79 -77.34
C ARG A 100 63.97 -107.51 -77.79
N ILE A 101 64.69 -108.59 -78.03
CA ILE A 101 66.04 -108.60 -78.59
C ILE A 101 65.93 -108.67 -80.12
N LEU A 102 66.81 -107.94 -80.83
CA LEU A 102 67.00 -107.92 -82.29
C LEU A 102 65.84 -107.28 -83.10
N PRO A 103 66.09 -106.72 -84.32
CA PRO A 103 67.28 -106.91 -85.18
C PRO A 103 68.34 -105.81 -85.06
N THR A 104 69.59 -106.23 -84.80
CA THR A 104 70.78 -105.56 -85.34
C THR A 104 70.78 -105.71 -86.86
N GLY A 105 71.04 -104.64 -87.61
CA GLY A 105 71.07 -104.71 -89.08
C GLY A 105 70.96 -103.39 -89.84
N ILE A 106 70.87 -102.24 -89.15
CA ILE A 106 70.84 -100.91 -89.76
C ILE A 106 71.80 -99.92 -89.03
N ASP A 107 72.78 -100.44 -88.30
CA ASP A 107 73.82 -99.64 -87.60
C ASP A 107 75.18 -99.67 -88.34
N ASP A 108 75.29 -100.48 -89.41
CA ASP A 108 76.43 -100.49 -90.32
C ASP A 108 76.29 -99.43 -91.42
N LEU A 109 77.37 -98.68 -91.66
CA LEU A 109 77.43 -97.69 -92.74
C LEU A 109 77.30 -98.38 -94.12
N PRO A 110 76.55 -97.81 -95.09
CA PRO A 110 76.44 -98.36 -96.44
C PRO A 110 77.82 -98.58 -97.09
N LEU A 111 77.93 -99.65 -97.89
CA LEU A 111 79.20 -100.10 -98.50
C LEU A 111 79.94 -99.07 -99.37
N PHE A 112 79.31 -97.95 -99.74
CA PHE A 112 79.96 -96.85 -100.47
C PHE A 112 80.48 -95.70 -99.57
N ALA A 113 80.33 -95.78 -98.24
CA ALA A 113 80.65 -94.66 -97.34
C ALA A 113 82.15 -94.51 -97.05
N ASP A 114 82.65 -93.28 -97.19
CA ASP A 114 84.07 -92.90 -97.05
C ASP A 114 84.67 -93.21 -95.66
N GLU A 115 85.98 -93.47 -95.62
CA GLU A 115 86.71 -93.85 -94.40
C GLU A 115 86.57 -92.85 -93.25
N LYS A 116 86.61 -91.54 -93.54
CA LYS A 116 86.45 -90.46 -92.54
C LYS A 116 85.14 -90.58 -91.73
N ASN A 117 84.08 -91.08 -92.36
CA ASN A 117 82.78 -91.26 -91.70
C ASN A 117 82.77 -92.47 -90.76
N ARG A 118 83.62 -93.49 -91.02
CA ARG A 118 83.80 -94.66 -90.15
C ARG A 118 84.62 -94.31 -88.90
N GLU A 119 85.69 -93.52 -89.06
CA GLU A 119 86.47 -93.00 -87.92
C GLU A 119 85.62 -92.13 -86.99
N LEU A 120 84.79 -91.24 -87.55
CA LEU A 120 83.86 -90.42 -86.77
C LEU A 120 82.87 -91.27 -85.96
N HIS A 121 82.32 -92.35 -86.54
CA HIS A 121 81.42 -93.25 -85.82
C HIS A 121 82.13 -93.95 -84.64
N ALA A 122 83.36 -94.43 -84.85
CA ALA A 122 84.17 -95.03 -83.78
C ALA A 122 84.48 -94.03 -82.64
N GLN A 123 84.78 -92.77 -82.97
CA GLN A 123 85.00 -91.71 -81.96
C GLN A 123 83.73 -91.36 -81.16
N ILE A 124 82.54 -91.50 -81.75
CA ILE A 124 81.27 -91.29 -81.04
C ILE A 124 81.06 -92.39 -80.00
N ARG A 125 81.22 -93.67 -80.35
CA ARG A 125 81.07 -94.81 -79.42
C ARG A 125 82.01 -94.70 -78.20
N ILE A 126 83.25 -94.21 -78.38
CA ILE A 126 84.18 -93.97 -77.26
C ILE A 126 83.71 -92.85 -76.32
N LYS A 127 83.00 -91.83 -76.83
CA LYS A 127 82.44 -90.74 -76.02
C LYS A 127 81.18 -91.16 -75.27
N GLU A 128 80.33 -91.98 -75.87
CA GLU A 128 79.15 -92.57 -75.21
C GLU A 128 79.55 -93.37 -73.96
N ALA A 129 80.55 -94.25 -74.07
CA ALA A 129 81.04 -95.04 -72.93
C ALA A 129 81.56 -94.19 -71.75
N ARG A 130 82.13 -93.01 -72.04
CA ARG A 130 82.59 -92.05 -71.00
C ARG A 130 81.45 -91.25 -70.37
N TYR A 131 80.37 -91.00 -71.11
CA TYR A 131 79.18 -90.35 -70.59
C TYR A 131 78.50 -91.25 -69.54
N ASP A 132 78.38 -92.55 -69.81
CA ASP A 132 77.77 -93.51 -68.88
C ASP A 132 78.57 -93.71 -67.58
N THR A 133 79.90 -93.53 -67.58
CA THR A 133 80.68 -93.54 -66.33
C THR A 133 80.39 -92.30 -65.47
N VAL A 134 80.46 -91.10 -66.06
CA VAL A 134 80.19 -89.83 -65.32
C VAL A 134 78.74 -89.78 -64.82
N LYS A 135 77.81 -90.38 -65.56
CA LYS A 135 76.39 -90.47 -65.17
C LYS A 135 76.18 -91.26 -63.87
N ARG A 136 76.99 -92.28 -63.58
CA ARG A 136 76.90 -93.05 -62.32
C ARG A 136 77.39 -92.23 -61.12
N GLU A 137 78.54 -91.57 -61.26
CA GLU A 137 79.09 -90.65 -60.25
C GLU A 137 78.11 -89.50 -59.95
N PHE A 138 77.41 -89.00 -60.97
CA PHE A 138 76.34 -88.00 -60.80
C PHE A 138 75.14 -88.56 -60.02
N THR A 139 74.69 -89.80 -60.27
CA THR A 139 73.58 -90.39 -59.50
C THR A 139 73.94 -90.65 -58.04
N GLU A 140 75.17 -91.09 -57.73
CA GLU A 140 75.64 -91.28 -56.35
C GLU A 140 75.73 -89.94 -55.60
N THR A 141 76.25 -88.89 -56.25
CA THR A 141 76.32 -87.56 -55.65
C THR A 141 74.94 -86.90 -55.49
N SER A 142 74.00 -87.11 -56.42
CA SER A 142 72.59 -86.68 -56.28
C SER A 142 71.94 -87.34 -55.06
N SER A 143 72.03 -88.67 -54.94
CA SER A 143 71.47 -89.41 -53.80
C SER A 143 72.03 -88.94 -52.46
N ARG A 144 73.34 -88.65 -52.38
CA ARG A 144 73.95 -88.07 -51.17
C ARG A 144 73.44 -86.66 -50.86
N VAL A 145 73.18 -85.84 -51.88
CA VAL A 145 72.58 -84.50 -51.70
C VAL A 145 71.13 -84.62 -51.25
N GLU A 146 70.34 -85.54 -51.81
CA GLU A 146 68.95 -85.80 -51.42
C GLU A 146 68.85 -86.11 -49.91
N ILE A 147 69.63 -87.09 -49.42
CA ILE A 147 69.69 -87.47 -48.00
C ILE A 147 70.08 -86.28 -47.10
N LEU A 148 71.08 -85.47 -47.52
CA LEU A 148 71.48 -84.27 -46.76
C LEU A 148 70.40 -83.17 -46.78
N THR A 149 69.66 -83.02 -47.88
CA THR A 149 68.53 -82.08 -47.94
C THR A 149 67.34 -82.53 -47.10
N GLU A 150 67.12 -83.85 -46.94
CA GLU A 150 66.10 -84.41 -46.07
C GLU A 150 66.47 -84.22 -44.59
N HIS A 151 67.69 -84.55 -44.18
CA HIS A 151 68.18 -84.24 -42.85
C HIS A 151 68.10 -82.73 -42.54
N LEU A 152 68.41 -81.87 -43.52
CA LEU A 152 68.30 -80.41 -43.38
C LEU A 152 66.85 -79.90 -43.35
N LYS A 153 65.88 -80.62 -43.95
CA LYS A 153 64.43 -80.35 -43.75
C LYS A 153 64.05 -80.69 -42.31
N ASN A 154 64.47 -81.84 -41.79
CA ASN A 154 64.12 -82.29 -40.44
C ASN A 154 64.70 -81.35 -39.37
N VAL A 155 65.98 -80.95 -39.49
CA VAL A 155 66.58 -79.94 -38.60
C VAL A 155 65.86 -78.59 -38.69
N LYS A 156 65.35 -78.19 -39.86
CA LYS A 156 64.50 -76.99 -39.99
C LYS A 156 63.12 -77.16 -39.36
N GLN A 157 62.53 -78.35 -39.40
CA GLN A 157 61.26 -78.64 -38.73
C GLN A 157 61.41 -78.57 -37.21
N GLU A 158 62.48 -79.14 -36.64
CA GLU A 158 62.79 -79.01 -35.21
C GLU A 158 63.07 -77.56 -34.79
N LEU A 159 63.77 -76.79 -35.63
CA LEU A 159 63.99 -75.36 -35.39
C LEU A 159 62.67 -74.56 -35.43
N LEU A 160 61.77 -74.88 -36.35
CA LEU A 160 60.43 -74.27 -36.40
C LEU A 160 59.56 -74.70 -35.21
N HIS A 161 59.66 -75.95 -34.75
CA HIS A 161 58.92 -76.46 -33.60
C HIS A 161 59.39 -75.82 -32.29
N THR A 162 60.70 -75.73 -32.07
CA THR A 162 61.29 -75.03 -30.92
C THR A 162 61.04 -73.52 -30.97
N GLN A 163 61.05 -72.89 -32.15
CA GLN A 163 60.66 -71.48 -32.31
C GLN A 163 59.17 -71.28 -32.01
N ALA A 164 58.28 -72.19 -32.42
CA ALA A 164 56.86 -72.13 -32.09
C ALA A 164 56.62 -72.28 -30.58
N LEU A 165 57.32 -73.21 -29.91
CA LEU A 165 57.27 -73.39 -28.46
C LEU A 165 57.77 -72.15 -27.70
N HIS A 166 58.86 -71.53 -28.18
CA HIS A 166 59.37 -70.28 -27.61
C HIS A 166 58.36 -69.13 -27.79
N ASN A 167 57.78 -68.97 -28.98
CA ASN A 167 56.76 -67.96 -29.26
C ASN A 167 55.50 -68.16 -28.39
N ALA A 168 55.08 -69.41 -28.16
CA ALA A 168 53.98 -69.73 -27.24
C ALA A 168 54.32 -69.29 -25.80
N LYS A 169 55.53 -69.58 -25.31
CA LYS A 169 55.96 -69.12 -23.98
C LYS A 169 56.08 -67.59 -23.86
N VAL A 170 56.48 -66.90 -24.92
CA VAL A 170 56.46 -65.41 -24.96
C VAL A 170 55.02 -64.88 -24.92
N GLN A 171 54.06 -65.55 -25.56
CA GLN A 171 52.63 -65.19 -25.49
C GLN A 171 52.03 -65.48 -24.11
N GLU A 172 52.40 -66.61 -23.47
CA GLU A 172 52.02 -66.91 -22.09
C GLU A 172 52.50 -65.81 -21.12
N VAL A 173 53.80 -65.48 -21.13
CA VAL A 173 54.36 -64.41 -20.28
C VAL A 173 53.70 -63.05 -20.55
N ALA A 174 53.45 -62.70 -21.81
CA ALA A 174 52.72 -61.48 -22.15
C ALA A 174 51.27 -61.49 -21.61
N SER A 175 50.62 -62.65 -21.52
CA SER A 175 49.30 -62.80 -20.92
C SER A 175 49.33 -62.71 -19.38
N GLU A 176 50.38 -63.24 -18.74
CA GLU A 176 50.61 -63.10 -17.29
C GLU A 176 50.89 -61.64 -16.92
N ASP A 177 51.75 -60.95 -17.66
CA ASP A 177 52.00 -59.51 -17.50
C ASP A 177 50.72 -58.69 -17.71
N HIS A 178 49.88 -59.06 -18.68
CA HIS A 178 48.59 -58.41 -18.91
C HIS A 178 47.63 -58.63 -17.73
N MET A 179 47.49 -59.86 -17.22
CA MET A 179 46.68 -60.15 -16.04
C MET A 179 47.21 -59.45 -14.79
N GLN A 180 48.54 -59.36 -14.61
CA GLN A 180 49.14 -58.62 -13.50
C GLN A 180 48.89 -57.11 -13.62
N GLN A 181 48.91 -56.54 -14.83
CA GLN A 181 48.53 -55.14 -15.06
C GLN A 181 47.04 -54.89 -14.80
N LEU A 182 46.15 -55.82 -15.18
CA LEU A 182 44.73 -55.75 -14.84
C LEU A 182 44.52 -55.80 -13.33
N ALA A 183 45.13 -56.76 -12.64
CA ALA A 183 45.04 -56.87 -11.17
C ALA A 183 45.59 -55.63 -10.45
N LYS A 184 46.69 -55.05 -10.93
CA LYS A 184 47.22 -53.77 -10.40
C LYS A 184 46.24 -52.62 -10.60
N ARG A 185 45.66 -52.46 -11.79
CA ARG A 185 44.64 -51.44 -12.07
C ARG A 185 43.37 -51.65 -11.24
N GLU A 186 42.98 -52.89 -10.99
CA GLU A 186 41.86 -53.23 -10.11
C GLU A 186 42.15 -52.79 -8.67
N ILE A 187 43.33 -53.12 -8.13
CA ILE A 187 43.79 -52.69 -6.80
C ILE A 187 43.84 -51.15 -6.72
N ASP A 188 44.38 -50.47 -7.73
CA ASP A 188 44.43 -49.01 -7.79
C ASP A 188 43.03 -48.37 -7.89
N ARG A 189 42.06 -49.03 -8.54
CA ARG A 189 40.65 -48.59 -8.59
C ARG A 189 39.97 -48.79 -7.24
N MET A 190 40.08 -49.97 -6.63
CA MET A 190 39.57 -50.23 -5.28
C MET A 190 40.18 -49.27 -4.24
N ALA A 191 41.46 -48.93 -4.38
CA ALA A 191 42.13 -47.95 -3.51
C ALA A 191 41.71 -46.49 -3.77
N GLN A 192 41.11 -46.18 -4.92
CA GLN A 192 40.45 -44.90 -5.18
C GLN A 192 39.00 -44.90 -4.67
N GLU A 193 38.27 -46.01 -4.84
CA GLU A 193 36.92 -46.21 -4.27
C GLU A 193 36.93 -46.10 -2.74
N VAL A 194 37.88 -46.76 -2.06
CA VAL A 194 38.06 -46.64 -0.60
C VAL A 194 38.32 -45.19 -0.18
N LYS A 195 39.16 -44.43 -0.89
CA LYS A 195 39.37 -43.00 -0.61
C LYS A 195 38.14 -42.14 -0.88
N GLY A 196 37.29 -42.55 -1.82
CA GLY A 196 35.97 -41.98 -2.04
C GLY A 196 35.07 -42.20 -0.82
N PHE A 197 34.95 -43.45 -0.36
CA PHE A 197 34.17 -43.79 0.83
C PHE A 197 34.72 -43.16 2.12
N ASP A 198 36.03 -43.03 2.29
CA ASP A 198 36.65 -42.29 3.41
C ASP A 198 36.25 -40.80 3.38
N ALA A 199 36.24 -40.18 2.20
CA ALA A 199 35.83 -38.79 2.03
C ALA A 199 34.32 -38.59 2.25
N GLU A 200 33.48 -39.51 1.75
CA GLU A 200 32.04 -39.54 1.99
C GLU A 200 31.71 -39.76 3.47
N ALA A 201 32.41 -40.67 4.15
CA ALA A 201 32.30 -40.89 5.59
C ALA A 201 32.67 -39.64 6.38
N ALA A 202 33.81 -39.00 6.07
CA ALA A 202 34.21 -37.74 6.70
C ALA A 202 33.24 -36.58 6.40
N GLU A 203 32.55 -36.60 5.26
CA GLU A 203 31.45 -35.66 5.01
C GLU A 203 30.18 -36.01 5.80
N LEU A 204 29.82 -37.28 5.92
CA LEU A 204 28.68 -37.74 6.72
C LEU A 204 28.89 -37.44 8.21
N GLU A 205 30.11 -37.58 8.73
CA GLU A 205 30.48 -37.14 10.08
C GLU A 205 30.30 -35.62 10.25
N ARG A 206 30.78 -34.80 9.31
CA ARG A 206 30.56 -33.33 9.35
C ARG A 206 29.08 -32.98 9.29
N LYS A 207 28.29 -33.67 8.45
CA LYS A 207 26.84 -33.51 8.34
C LYS A 207 26.15 -33.93 9.64
N LEU A 208 26.57 -35.02 10.27
CA LEU A 208 26.07 -35.52 11.55
C LEU A 208 26.39 -34.55 12.71
N VAL A 209 27.61 -34.02 12.80
CA VAL A 209 27.99 -33.00 13.79
C VAL A 209 27.22 -31.69 13.56
N SER A 210 27.00 -31.29 12.30
CA SER A 210 26.16 -30.15 11.95
C SER A 210 24.69 -30.36 12.37
N LEU A 211 24.15 -31.56 12.12
CA LEU A 211 22.80 -31.95 12.55
C LEU A 211 22.69 -31.99 14.07
N GLN A 212 23.66 -32.56 14.79
CA GLN A 212 23.73 -32.52 16.26
C GLN A 212 23.75 -31.08 16.79
N GLY A 213 24.55 -30.19 16.18
CA GLY A 213 24.57 -28.77 16.52
C GLY A 213 23.23 -28.06 16.24
N SER A 214 22.51 -28.46 15.19
CA SER A 214 21.17 -27.96 14.88
C SER A 214 20.10 -28.48 15.84
N LEU A 215 20.20 -29.75 16.26
CA LEU A 215 19.33 -30.39 17.24
C LEU A 215 19.54 -29.79 18.64
N PHE A 216 20.79 -29.50 19.02
CA PHE A 216 21.10 -28.82 20.28
C PHE A 216 20.46 -27.43 20.32
N LYS A 217 20.67 -26.61 19.28
CA LYS A 217 20.04 -25.28 19.15
C LYS A 217 18.51 -25.37 19.08
N GLY A 218 17.97 -26.38 18.41
CA GLY A 218 16.53 -26.66 18.35
C GLY A 218 15.95 -27.03 19.72
N ASN A 219 16.70 -27.79 20.54
CA ASN A 219 16.30 -28.11 21.90
C ASN A 219 16.45 -26.91 22.85
N GLU A 220 17.51 -26.11 22.72
CA GLU A 220 17.69 -24.85 23.45
C GLU A 220 16.55 -23.87 23.16
N ALA A 221 16.14 -23.73 21.89
CA ALA A 221 14.97 -22.95 21.50
C ALA A 221 13.65 -23.58 22.02
N MET A 222 13.51 -24.90 21.99
CA MET A 222 12.35 -25.61 22.56
C MET A 222 12.23 -25.39 24.06
N ASP A 223 13.32 -25.40 24.81
CA ASP A 223 13.33 -25.17 26.26
C ASP A 223 13.10 -23.68 26.60
N ALA A 224 13.59 -22.75 25.77
CA ALA A 224 13.19 -21.34 25.83
C ALA A 224 11.70 -21.14 25.56
N PHE A 225 11.11 -21.85 24.58
CA PHE A 225 9.67 -21.82 24.33
C PHE A 225 8.87 -22.44 25.48
N LYS A 226 9.33 -23.53 26.12
CA LYS A 226 8.69 -24.07 27.34
C LYS A 226 8.68 -23.04 28.47
N LEU A 227 9.80 -22.36 28.72
CA LEU A 227 9.88 -21.32 29.74
C LEU A 227 8.93 -20.15 29.42
N GLN A 228 8.89 -19.70 28.15
CA GLN A 228 7.97 -18.66 27.71
C GLN A 228 6.50 -19.10 27.79
N MET A 229 6.19 -20.38 27.52
CA MET A 229 4.85 -20.95 27.64
C MET A 229 4.39 -20.97 29.09
N ASN A 230 5.26 -21.41 30.02
CA ASN A 230 5.00 -21.36 31.45
C ASN A 230 4.75 -19.92 31.91
N TRP A 231 5.63 -18.97 31.57
CA TRP A 231 5.42 -17.55 31.92
C TRP A 231 4.12 -16.98 31.36
N LYS A 232 3.76 -17.31 30.11
CA LYS A 232 2.47 -16.89 29.52
C LYS A 232 1.27 -17.53 30.21
N GLN A 233 1.40 -18.75 30.72
CA GLN A 233 0.36 -19.40 31.52
C GLN A 233 0.27 -18.78 32.92
N ASP A 234 1.39 -18.59 33.62
CA ASP A 234 1.46 -17.90 34.92
C ASP A 234 0.85 -16.49 34.83
N GLU A 235 1.13 -15.76 33.74
CA GLU A 235 0.56 -14.46 33.44
C GLU A 235 -0.95 -14.55 33.13
N MET A 236 -1.40 -15.50 32.31
CA MET A 236 -2.82 -15.71 32.01
C MET A 236 -3.62 -16.08 33.27
N GLU A 237 -3.06 -16.92 34.14
CA GLU A 237 -3.67 -17.29 35.42
C GLU A 237 -3.78 -16.06 36.34
N GLN A 238 -2.73 -15.23 36.44
CA GLN A 238 -2.77 -13.95 37.16
C GLN A 238 -3.84 -12.99 36.60
N TRP A 239 -3.93 -12.82 35.28
CA TRP A 239 -4.98 -12.00 34.66
C TRP A 239 -6.39 -12.56 34.92
N SER A 240 -6.55 -13.89 34.93
CA SER A 240 -7.84 -14.53 35.25
C SER A 240 -8.28 -14.30 36.71
N VAL A 241 -7.34 -14.30 37.65
CA VAL A 241 -7.57 -14.00 39.07
C VAL A 241 -7.88 -12.51 39.26
N ALA A 242 -7.11 -11.62 38.61
CA ALA A 242 -7.37 -10.18 38.64
C ALA A 242 -8.74 -9.81 38.03
N ALA A 243 -9.14 -10.48 36.95
CA ALA A 243 -10.46 -10.31 36.33
C ALA A 243 -11.58 -10.73 37.29
N ARG A 244 -11.48 -11.92 37.92
CA ARG A 244 -12.45 -12.38 38.94
C ARG A 244 -12.54 -11.44 40.13
N GLN A 245 -11.40 -10.96 40.64
CA GLN A 245 -11.39 -9.96 41.73
C GLN A 245 -12.09 -8.66 41.34
N LYS A 246 -11.95 -8.22 40.07
CA LYS A 246 -12.65 -7.02 39.55
C LYS A 246 -14.15 -7.26 39.33
N GLU A 247 -14.55 -8.48 38.99
CA GLU A 247 -15.97 -8.89 38.94
C GLU A 247 -16.59 -8.93 40.34
N GLU A 248 -15.89 -9.49 41.33
CA GLU A 248 -16.29 -9.49 42.74
C GLU A 248 -16.40 -8.07 43.32
N ASP A 249 -15.41 -7.20 43.05
CA ASP A 249 -15.44 -5.76 43.37
C ASP A 249 -16.68 -5.08 42.75
N ALA A 250 -16.95 -5.33 41.47
CA ALA A 250 -18.09 -4.75 40.76
C ALA A 250 -19.43 -5.22 41.36
N ILE A 251 -19.56 -6.50 41.71
CA ILE A 251 -20.73 -7.06 42.39
C ILE A 251 -20.90 -6.46 43.80
N ALA A 252 -19.80 -6.15 44.50
CA ALA A 252 -19.85 -5.46 45.78
C ALA A 252 -20.32 -4.00 45.63
N LEU A 253 -19.79 -3.26 44.65
CA LEU A 253 -20.22 -1.89 44.32
C LEU A 253 -21.70 -1.83 43.90
N GLU A 254 -22.16 -2.79 43.09
CA GLU A 254 -23.57 -2.94 42.69
C GLU A 254 -24.48 -3.17 43.91
N ARG A 255 -24.03 -3.96 44.90
CA ARG A 255 -24.76 -4.16 46.16
C ARG A 255 -24.81 -2.89 47.02
N PHE A 256 -23.68 -2.19 47.18
CA PHE A 256 -23.64 -0.92 47.93
C PHE A 256 -24.54 0.13 47.27
N ARG A 257 -24.45 0.29 45.95
CA ARG A 257 -25.31 1.19 45.18
C ARG A 257 -26.80 0.90 45.41
N ARG A 258 -27.22 -0.37 45.39
CA ARG A 258 -28.63 -0.74 45.65
C ARG A 258 -29.07 -0.45 47.09
N ALA A 259 -28.17 -0.58 48.07
CA ALA A 259 -28.41 -0.18 49.45
C ALA A 259 -28.52 1.36 49.60
N ASP A 260 -27.65 2.12 48.93
CA ASP A 260 -27.72 3.58 48.89
C ASP A 260 -28.98 4.08 48.18
N GLU A 261 -29.36 3.49 47.05
CA GLU A 261 -30.62 3.80 46.36
C GLU A 261 -31.86 3.51 47.22
N ALA A 262 -31.82 2.48 48.07
CA ALA A 262 -32.86 2.22 49.07
C ALA A 262 -32.84 3.28 50.18
N ARG A 263 -31.66 3.62 50.71
CA ARG A 263 -31.50 4.61 51.77
C ARG A 263 -31.88 6.03 51.33
N ILE A 264 -31.62 6.38 50.08
CA ILE A 264 -32.08 7.63 49.45
C ILE A 264 -33.61 7.66 49.44
N LYS A 265 -34.30 6.58 49.02
CA LYS A 265 -35.78 6.50 49.03
C LYS A 265 -36.36 6.65 50.44
N GLU A 266 -35.75 6.02 51.45
CA GLU A 266 -36.12 6.23 52.86
C GLU A 266 -35.98 7.69 53.29
N LEU A 267 -34.83 8.31 53.01
CA LEU A 267 -34.55 9.71 53.37
C LEU A 267 -35.48 10.68 52.62
N THR A 268 -35.84 10.40 51.37
CA THR A 268 -36.85 11.18 50.62
C THR A 268 -38.23 11.07 51.27
N MET A 269 -38.68 9.87 51.67
CA MET A 269 -39.95 9.72 52.41
C MET A 269 -39.93 10.42 53.78
N VAL A 270 -38.78 10.45 54.46
CA VAL A 270 -38.62 11.18 55.73
C VAL A 270 -38.67 12.69 55.49
N LEU A 271 -37.98 13.20 54.48
CA LEU A 271 -38.04 14.61 54.08
C LEU A 271 -39.47 15.03 53.70
N GLU A 272 -40.20 14.21 52.94
CA GLU A 272 -41.58 14.49 52.55
C GLU A 272 -42.54 14.49 53.75
N LYS A 273 -42.36 13.58 54.71
CA LYS A 273 -43.11 13.62 55.99
C LYS A 273 -42.79 14.87 56.81
N LEU A 274 -41.52 15.26 56.89
CA LEU A 274 -41.07 16.44 57.64
C LEU A 274 -41.54 17.75 56.99
N THR A 275 -41.53 17.87 55.66
CA THR A 275 -42.07 19.05 54.97
C THR A 275 -43.60 19.12 55.08
N GLN A 276 -44.31 18.00 55.03
CA GLN A 276 -45.74 17.97 55.34
C GLN A 276 -46.05 18.36 56.79
N GLN A 277 -45.22 17.95 57.75
CA GLN A 277 -45.35 18.35 59.16
C GLN A 277 -45.07 19.85 59.34
N ALA A 278 -44.00 20.37 58.75
CA ALA A 278 -43.69 21.80 58.78
C ALA A 278 -44.78 22.66 58.10
N ALA A 279 -45.37 22.17 57.01
CA ALA A 279 -46.49 22.85 56.33
C ALA A 279 -47.80 22.82 57.13
N ARG A 280 -48.02 21.82 58.00
CA ARG A 280 -49.12 21.81 58.97
C ARG A 280 -48.83 22.79 60.10
N ALA A 281 -47.71 22.62 60.79
CA ALA A 281 -47.30 23.51 61.90
C ALA A 281 -47.24 24.98 61.49
N LYS A 282 -46.93 25.31 60.23
CA LYS A 282 -47.03 26.68 59.73
C LYS A 282 -48.49 27.15 59.62
N ARG A 283 -49.42 26.33 59.09
CA ARG A 283 -50.85 26.69 59.08
C ARG A 283 -51.38 26.85 60.50
N ASP A 284 -51.06 25.92 61.38
CA ASP A 284 -51.47 25.98 62.79
C ASP A 284 -51.01 27.31 63.44
N VAL A 285 -49.79 27.79 63.12
CA VAL A 285 -49.26 29.10 63.55
C VAL A 285 -49.88 30.30 62.81
N ASP A 286 -50.12 30.20 61.50
CA ASP A 286 -50.78 31.25 60.71
C ASP A 286 -52.24 31.44 61.20
N ASP A 287 -52.94 30.36 61.53
CA ASP A 287 -54.31 30.32 62.06
C ASP A 287 -54.36 30.90 63.49
N GLU A 288 -53.54 30.41 64.42
CA GLU A 288 -53.38 30.97 65.79
C GLU A 288 -53.01 32.47 65.76
N ALA A 289 -52.18 32.90 64.79
CA ALA A 289 -51.88 34.32 64.61
C ALA A 289 -53.10 35.14 64.16
N THR A 290 -54.03 34.56 63.39
CA THR A 290 -55.29 35.24 63.06
C THR A 290 -56.27 35.27 64.25
N GLU A 291 -56.33 34.23 65.07
CA GLU A 291 -57.13 34.26 66.31
C GLU A 291 -56.58 35.28 67.31
N LEU A 292 -55.26 35.33 67.51
CA LEU A 292 -54.61 36.34 68.34
C LEU A 292 -54.86 37.77 67.83
N GLN A 293 -54.84 38.00 66.52
CA GLN A 293 -55.20 39.31 65.93
C GLN A 293 -56.68 39.65 66.16
N ALA A 294 -57.60 38.69 65.99
CA ALA A 294 -59.02 38.90 66.28
C ALA A 294 -59.25 39.22 67.77
N LYS A 295 -58.57 38.51 68.68
CA LYS A 295 -58.63 38.76 70.13
C LYS A 295 -58.00 40.10 70.53
N GLN A 296 -56.92 40.52 69.87
CA GLN A 296 -56.36 41.86 70.06
C GLN A 296 -57.35 42.95 69.62
N ILE A 297 -58.02 42.77 68.48
CA ILE A 297 -59.06 43.72 68.00
C ILE A 297 -60.26 43.75 68.96
N GLU A 298 -60.70 42.62 69.53
CA GLU A 298 -61.72 42.59 70.59
C GLU A 298 -61.27 43.34 71.85
N LEU A 299 -60.01 43.17 72.28
CA LEU A 299 -59.44 43.86 73.44
C LEU A 299 -59.29 45.37 73.20
N ASP A 300 -58.78 45.80 72.06
CA ASP A 300 -58.64 47.22 71.72
C ASP A 300 -60.01 47.90 71.61
N LYS A 301 -61.00 47.23 71.00
CA LYS A 301 -62.38 47.72 70.93
C LYS A 301 -63.01 47.84 72.32
N THR A 302 -62.90 46.82 73.19
CA THR A 302 -63.41 46.94 74.57
C THR A 302 -62.66 48.02 75.35
N ALA A 303 -61.37 48.26 75.10
CA ALA A 303 -60.62 49.36 75.69
C ALA A 303 -61.06 50.74 75.16
N GLU A 304 -61.58 50.85 73.94
CA GLU A 304 -62.24 52.05 73.42
C GLU A 304 -63.64 52.25 74.01
N GLU A 305 -64.43 51.18 74.14
CA GLU A 305 -65.73 51.20 74.83
C GLU A 305 -65.57 51.62 76.31
N PHE A 306 -64.57 51.08 77.03
CA PHE A 306 -64.20 51.54 78.37
C PHE A 306 -63.79 53.03 78.38
N ARG A 307 -63.02 53.50 77.40
CA ARG A 307 -62.66 54.94 77.27
C ARG A 307 -63.89 55.82 77.06
N SER A 308 -64.87 55.39 76.25
CA SER A 308 -66.14 56.11 76.08
C SER A 308 -66.94 56.16 77.39
N LEU A 309 -67.15 55.01 78.03
CA LEU A 309 -67.87 54.92 79.31
C LEU A 309 -67.19 55.72 80.43
N HIS A 310 -65.86 55.78 80.46
CA HIS A 310 -65.13 56.66 81.38
C HIS A 310 -65.31 58.15 81.05
N ALA A 311 -65.32 58.54 79.76
CA ALA A 311 -65.59 59.92 79.34
C ALA A 311 -67.05 60.35 79.59
N GLU A 312 -68.01 59.45 79.40
CA GLU A 312 -69.42 59.63 79.75
C GLU A 312 -69.61 59.77 81.25
N ARG A 313 -69.02 58.87 82.05
CA ARG A 313 -68.98 58.98 83.51
C ARG A 313 -68.36 60.29 83.98
N ALA A 314 -67.27 60.74 83.35
CA ALA A 314 -66.63 62.01 83.67
C ALA A 314 -67.54 63.22 83.36
N LYS A 315 -68.23 63.22 82.22
CA LYS A 315 -69.26 64.24 81.88
C LYS A 315 -70.40 64.24 82.89
N LEU A 316 -70.89 63.06 83.29
CA LEU A 316 -72.00 62.91 84.23
C LEU A 316 -71.60 63.35 85.66
N VAL A 317 -70.37 63.06 86.08
CA VAL A 317 -69.79 63.60 87.33
C VAL A 317 -69.61 65.11 87.27
N ALA A 318 -69.13 65.67 86.16
CA ALA A 318 -68.98 67.12 86.00
C ALA A 318 -70.35 67.85 85.98
N GLN A 319 -71.37 67.26 85.34
CA GLN A 319 -72.75 67.75 85.41
C GLN A 319 -73.28 67.70 86.86
N TRP A 320 -73.05 66.61 87.57
CA TRP A 320 -73.46 66.47 88.97
C TRP A 320 -72.75 67.47 89.89
N GLN A 321 -71.43 67.67 89.72
CA GLN A 321 -70.65 68.71 90.41
C GLN A 321 -71.21 70.10 90.12
N SER A 322 -71.50 70.43 88.85
CA SER A 322 -72.11 71.71 88.49
C SER A 322 -73.51 71.90 89.11
N THR A 323 -74.33 70.83 89.22
CA THR A 323 -75.61 70.92 89.96
C THR A 323 -75.42 71.09 91.46
N LEU A 324 -74.36 70.54 92.05
CA LEU A 324 -74.00 70.75 93.46
C LEU A 324 -73.47 72.16 93.72
N GLU A 325 -72.71 72.72 92.79
CA GLU A 325 -72.23 74.11 92.84
C GLU A 325 -73.40 75.09 92.69
N ALA A 326 -74.32 74.84 91.75
CA ALA A 326 -75.55 75.60 91.61
C ALA A 326 -76.48 75.48 92.84
N MET A 327 -76.52 74.30 93.48
CA MET A 327 -77.24 74.10 94.76
C MET A 327 -76.58 74.90 95.90
N ARG A 328 -75.26 74.83 96.05
CA ARG A 328 -74.53 75.63 97.07
C ARG A 328 -74.67 77.13 96.85
N ALA A 329 -74.55 77.61 95.60
CA ALA A 329 -74.79 79.01 95.28
C ALA A 329 -76.23 79.43 95.63
N ARG A 330 -77.22 78.55 95.45
CA ARG A 330 -78.60 78.77 95.90
C ARG A 330 -78.75 78.77 97.42
N ASP A 331 -78.07 77.87 98.12
CA ASP A 331 -78.06 77.86 99.59
C ASP A 331 -77.37 79.13 100.14
N GLU A 332 -76.32 79.63 99.48
CA GLU A 332 -75.64 80.89 99.80
C GLU A 332 -76.48 82.14 99.43
N GLU A 333 -77.26 82.11 98.34
CA GLU A 333 -78.28 83.12 98.05
C GLU A 333 -79.38 83.12 99.14
N ILE A 334 -79.79 81.95 99.63
CA ILE A 334 -80.78 81.79 100.70
C ILE A 334 -80.25 82.26 102.05
N THR A 335 -78.99 81.95 102.42
CA THR A 335 -78.41 82.47 103.66
C THR A 335 -78.28 84.00 103.61
N GLN A 336 -77.76 84.56 102.51
CA GLN A 336 -77.70 86.02 102.32
C GLN A 336 -79.08 86.68 102.37
N ALA A 337 -80.10 86.09 101.77
CA ALA A 337 -81.48 86.58 101.88
C ALA A 337 -82.02 86.49 103.32
N SER A 338 -81.66 85.44 104.07
CA SER A 338 -82.04 85.29 105.48
C SER A 338 -81.32 86.28 106.40
N GLU A 339 -80.06 86.61 106.12
CA GLU A 339 -79.28 87.64 106.83
C GLU A 339 -79.84 89.04 106.54
N GLN A 340 -80.16 89.35 105.28
CA GLN A 340 -80.84 90.59 104.91
C GLN A 340 -82.22 90.70 105.58
N PHE A 341 -82.97 89.60 105.68
CA PHE A 341 -84.23 89.55 106.42
C PHE A 341 -84.03 89.76 107.93
N ALA A 342 -83.01 89.16 108.54
CA ALA A 342 -82.67 89.36 109.95
C ALA A 342 -82.24 90.80 110.26
N LEU A 343 -81.44 91.42 109.38
CA LEU A 343 -81.06 92.84 109.46
C LEU A 343 -82.28 93.75 109.28
N ALA A 344 -83.17 93.46 108.34
CA ALA A 344 -84.43 94.18 108.17
C ALA A 344 -85.35 94.03 109.40
N GLN A 345 -85.38 92.85 110.03
CA GLN A 345 -86.14 92.63 111.27
C GLN A 345 -85.53 93.37 112.47
N GLN A 346 -84.20 93.47 112.59
CA GLN A 346 -83.56 94.35 113.58
C GLN A 346 -83.83 95.84 113.30
N GLY A 347 -83.84 96.24 112.03
CA GLY A 347 -84.25 97.59 111.61
C GLY A 347 -85.70 97.90 111.98
N PHE A 348 -86.63 96.95 111.76
CA PHE A 348 -88.02 97.07 112.16
C PHE A 348 -88.17 97.15 113.69
N ASN A 349 -87.50 96.27 114.44
CA ASN A 349 -87.57 96.25 115.90
C ASN A 349 -87.03 97.55 116.52
N SER A 350 -85.89 98.06 116.03
CA SER A 350 -85.32 99.34 116.51
C SER A 350 -86.19 100.54 116.14
N GLN A 351 -86.83 100.56 114.96
CA GLN A 351 -87.86 101.57 114.65
C GLN A 351 -89.11 101.44 115.53
N GLN A 352 -89.50 100.21 115.91
CA GLN A 352 -90.61 99.95 116.83
C GLN A 352 -90.28 100.42 118.27
N GLU A 353 -89.03 100.26 118.72
CA GLU A 353 -88.54 100.81 119.99
C GLU A 353 -88.55 102.34 119.97
N VAL A 354 -88.02 102.98 118.91
CA VAL A 354 -88.08 104.45 118.75
C VAL A 354 -89.52 104.96 118.70
N LEU A 355 -90.45 104.24 118.06
CA LEU A 355 -91.88 104.55 118.13
C LEU A 355 -92.47 104.35 119.54
N GLY A 356 -91.96 103.39 120.32
CA GLY A 356 -92.29 103.19 121.72
C GLY A 356 -91.81 104.36 122.60
N GLU A 357 -90.59 104.84 122.38
CA GLU A 357 -90.02 106.01 123.06
C GLU A 357 -90.75 107.30 122.69
N GLN A 358 -91.05 107.52 121.40
CA GLN A 358 -91.85 108.67 120.96
C GLN A 358 -93.27 108.62 121.55
N LYS A 359 -93.90 107.45 121.65
CA LYS A 359 -95.20 107.30 122.35
C LYS A 359 -95.10 107.53 123.85
N ARG A 360 -94.01 107.15 124.52
CA ARG A 360 -93.76 107.50 125.93
C ARG A 360 -93.56 109.01 126.11
N ARG A 361 -92.81 109.64 125.21
CA ARG A 361 -92.54 111.08 125.20
C ARG A 361 -93.80 111.90 124.93
N LEU A 362 -94.67 111.44 124.01
CA LEU A 362 -95.99 112.00 123.78
C LEU A 362 -96.84 111.92 125.06
N LYS A 363 -96.96 110.73 125.68
CA LYS A 363 -97.70 110.57 126.94
C LYS A 363 -97.17 111.43 128.10
N GLN A 364 -95.87 111.66 128.16
CA GLN A 364 -95.27 112.58 129.14
C GLN A 364 -95.63 114.04 128.84
N GLN A 365 -95.72 114.44 127.57
CA GLN A 365 -96.18 115.77 127.17
C GLN A 365 -97.70 115.96 127.33
N GLU A 366 -98.50 114.93 127.08
CA GLU A 366 -99.95 114.90 127.37
C GLU A 366 -100.20 115.06 128.87
N ALA A 367 -99.49 114.28 129.71
CA ALA A 367 -99.56 114.43 131.17
C ALA A 367 -99.14 115.84 131.62
N ALA A 368 -98.00 116.35 131.14
CA ALA A 368 -97.52 117.69 131.46
C ALA A 368 -98.49 118.79 131.00
N ASN A 369 -99.18 118.62 129.87
CA ASN A 369 -100.23 119.55 129.43
C ASN A 369 -101.45 119.50 130.36
N THR A 370 -101.94 118.31 130.75
CA THR A 370 -103.06 118.24 131.71
C THR A 370 -102.70 118.82 133.08
N GLU A 371 -101.46 118.68 133.53
CA GLU A 371 -100.96 119.28 134.77
C GLU A 371 -100.80 120.81 134.62
N ALA A 372 -100.37 121.29 133.45
CA ALA A 372 -100.33 122.71 133.12
C ALA A 372 -101.72 123.35 133.00
N GLU A 373 -102.72 122.64 132.45
CA GLU A 373 -104.13 123.07 132.40
C GLU A 373 -104.74 123.18 133.80
N VAL A 374 -104.47 122.22 134.69
CA VAL A 374 -104.86 122.31 136.11
C VAL A 374 -104.18 123.50 136.79
N GLN A 375 -102.89 123.76 136.50
CA GLN A 375 -102.20 124.95 137.02
C GLN A 375 -102.70 126.27 136.41
N LEU A 376 -103.12 126.29 135.15
CA LEU A 376 -103.73 127.46 134.50
C LEU A 376 -105.09 127.77 135.13
N ALA A 377 -105.99 126.79 135.23
CA ALA A 377 -107.26 126.96 135.94
C ALA A 377 -107.07 127.32 137.43
N GLY A 378 -105.95 126.93 138.05
CA GLY A 378 -105.53 127.42 139.36
C GLY A 378 -105.15 128.91 139.35
N LYS A 379 -104.29 129.31 138.40
CA LYS A 379 -103.78 130.68 138.26
C LYS A 379 -104.85 131.68 137.80
N GLU A 380 -105.81 131.28 136.96
CA GLU A 380 -106.95 132.10 136.55
C GLU A 380 -107.87 132.42 137.74
N ARG A 381 -108.18 131.43 138.58
CA ARG A 381 -108.93 131.65 139.83
C ARG A 381 -108.17 132.51 140.83
N ALA A 382 -106.83 132.42 140.86
CA ALA A 382 -105.99 133.29 141.68
C ALA A 382 -105.95 134.73 141.13
N GLN A 383 -105.84 134.89 139.80
CA GLN A 383 -105.84 136.18 139.10
C GLN A 383 -107.16 136.93 139.29
N GLY A 384 -108.30 136.23 139.20
CA GLY A 384 -109.62 136.81 139.47
C GLY A 384 -109.76 137.34 140.90
N LYS A 385 -109.18 136.65 141.90
CA LYS A 385 -109.13 137.14 143.28
C LYS A 385 -108.16 138.32 143.45
N ALA A 386 -106.95 138.19 142.92
CA ALA A 386 -105.92 139.24 143.01
C ALA A 386 -106.35 140.54 142.32
N GLN A 387 -107.14 140.49 141.24
CA GLN A 387 -107.69 141.69 140.59
C GLN A 387 -108.75 142.39 141.46
N GLN A 388 -109.55 141.66 142.25
CA GLN A 388 -110.45 142.25 143.25
C GLN A 388 -109.68 142.87 144.42
N GLU A 389 -108.64 142.19 144.91
CA GLU A 389 -107.74 142.73 145.95
C GLU A 389 -106.95 143.96 145.47
N LEU A 390 -106.55 144.00 144.19
CA LEU A 390 -105.89 145.16 143.58
C LEU A 390 -106.82 146.37 143.49
N GLN A 391 -108.11 146.18 143.22
CA GLN A 391 -109.11 147.26 143.25
C GLN A 391 -109.35 147.76 144.69
N LEU A 392 -109.43 146.87 145.68
CA LEU A 392 -109.61 147.25 147.10
C LEU A 392 -108.36 147.87 147.73
N THR A 393 -107.16 147.41 147.39
CA THR A 393 -105.90 148.04 147.86
C THR A 393 -105.62 149.34 147.12
N GLY A 394 -106.06 149.47 145.86
CA GLY A 394 -106.03 150.71 145.08
C GLY A 394 -106.77 151.88 145.75
N THR A 395 -107.87 151.64 146.49
CA THR A 395 -108.56 152.72 147.23
C THR A 395 -107.85 153.09 148.54
N ARG A 396 -107.08 152.17 149.15
CA ARG A 396 -106.17 152.50 150.27
C ARG A 396 -104.90 153.24 149.84
N LEU A 397 -104.48 153.07 148.58
CA LEU A 397 -103.25 153.61 148.00
C LEU A 397 -103.17 155.16 148.12
N GLN A 398 -104.31 155.84 148.14
CA GLN A 398 -104.35 157.30 148.16
C GLN A 398 -104.35 157.93 149.57
N ALA A 399 -104.82 157.24 150.61
CA ALA A 399 -104.98 157.84 151.95
C ALA A 399 -103.67 157.96 152.76
N PHE A 400 -102.72 157.04 152.58
CA PHE A 400 -101.43 157.09 153.30
C PHE A 400 -100.35 157.91 152.58
N ARG A 401 -100.59 158.38 151.35
CA ARG A 401 -99.65 159.24 150.61
C ARG A 401 -99.36 160.56 151.33
N ASP A 402 -100.32 161.06 152.10
CA ASP A 402 -100.28 162.43 152.61
C ASP A 402 -99.74 162.56 154.05
N GLN A 403 -99.56 161.44 154.79
CA GLN A 403 -99.31 161.50 156.24
C GLN A 403 -97.88 161.22 156.72
N VAL A 404 -97.04 160.50 155.96
CA VAL A 404 -95.66 160.13 156.41
C VAL A 404 -94.55 160.80 155.58
N ALA A 405 -94.91 161.57 154.54
CA ALA A 405 -93.97 162.42 153.80
C ALA A 405 -93.27 163.50 154.68
N ILE A 406 -93.73 163.70 155.92
CA ILE A 406 -93.26 164.73 156.86
C ILE A 406 -92.27 164.15 157.90
N LEU A 407 -92.41 162.89 158.33
CA LEU A 407 -91.78 162.38 159.57
C LEU A 407 -90.39 161.71 159.42
N LYS A 408 -89.72 161.77 158.26
CA LYS A 408 -88.35 161.20 158.14
C LYS A 408 -87.33 161.97 157.29
N GLY A 409 -87.63 163.19 156.87
CA GLY A 409 -86.59 164.15 156.44
C GLY A 409 -85.57 164.44 157.55
N GLU A 410 -85.97 164.25 158.82
CA GLU A 410 -85.14 164.46 160.01
C GLU A 410 -83.95 163.49 160.14
N LEU A 411 -84.05 162.25 159.62
CA LEU A 411 -82.98 161.24 159.81
C LEU A 411 -81.95 161.18 158.67
N SER A 412 -82.28 161.70 157.49
CA SER A 412 -81.27 161.92 156.42
C SER A 412 -80.16 162.90 156.84
N SER A 413 -80.39 163.69 157.89
CA SER A 413 -79.45 164.68 158.43
C SER A 413 -78.53 164.15 159.55
N THR A 414 -78.55 162.84 159.86
CA THR A 414 -77.55 162.17 160.73
C THR A 414 -76.70 161.15 159.93
N VAL A 415 -76.50 161.39 158.64
CA VAL A 415 -75.34 162.10 158.08
C VAL A 415 -74.02 161.32 158.13
N ALA A 416 -73.41 161.33 156.95
CA ALA A 416 -72.02 161.24 156.52
C ALA A 416 -70.83 161.51 157.49
N ALA A 417 -71.02 161.76 158.79
CA ALA A 417 -69.93 161.97 159.74
C ALA A 417 -69.02 160.74 159.93
N LEU A 418 -69.55 159.52 159.73
CA LEU A 418 -68.79 158.28 159.93
C LEU A 418 -67.90 157.90 158.72
N ASN A 419 -68.14 158.46 157.52
CA ASN A 419 -67.40 158.12 156.29
C ASN A 419 -65.90 158.51 156.33
N GLN A 420 -65.46 159.27 157.33
CA GLN A 420 -64.13 159.90 157.34
C GLN A 420 -63.04 159.09 158.08
N GLN A 421 -63.39 158.02 158.81
CA GLN A 421 -62.56 157.52 159.91
C GLN A 421 -61.65 156.31 159.61
N ARG A 422 -61.95 155.42 158.64
CA ARG A 422 -61.22 154.14 158.46
C ARG A 422 -60.74 153.79 157.05
N SER A 423 -60.82 154.72 156.09
CA SER A 423 -60.10 154.64 154.81
C SER A 423 -58.56 154.76 154.96
N THR A 424 -58.07 154.88 156.19
CA THR A 424 -56.71 155.34 156.57
C THR A 424 -55.75 154.22 156.98
N ASN A 425 -56.24 152.99 157.21
CA ASN A 425 -55.51 151.98 157.99
C ASN A 425 -54.84 150.84 157.19
N LEU A 426 -55.22 150.56 155.94
CA LEU A 426 -54.66 149.43 155.18
C LEU A 426 -53.64 149.82 154.09
N ASN A 427 -53.68 151.05 153.56
CA ASN A 427 -52.74 151.55 152.54
C ASN A 427 -51.34 151.88 153.13
N ARG A 428 -50.81 151.06 154.04
CA ARG A 428 -49.56 151.32 154.79
C ARG A 428 -48.55 150.16 154.80
N ASP A 429 -49.00 148.91 154.88
CA ASP A 429 -48.09 147.79 155.17
C ASP A 429 -47.42 147.15 153.94
N ASP A 430 -47.95 147.38 152.72
CA ASP A 430 -47.33 146.99 151.42
C ASP A 430 -45.92 147.56 151.19
N ARG A 431 -45.41 148.40 152.09
CA ARG A 431 -44.07 149.02 152.04
C ARG A 431 -43.09 148.48 153.09
N LEU A 432 -43.47 147.51 153.92
CA LEU A 432 -42.65 147.05 155.06
C LEU A 432 -41.98 145.68 154.91
N GLU A 433 -42.35 144.84 153.94
CA GLU A 433 -41.77 143.49 153.79
C GLU A 433 -40.62 143.41 152.78
N THR A 434 -40.62 144.26 151.74
CA THR A 434 -39.51 144.34 150.77
C THR A 434 -38.20 144.80 151.41
N MET A 435 -38.25 145.54 152.53
CA MET A 435 -37.09 145.90 153.37
C MET A 435 -36.59 144.76 154.27
N LYS A 436 -37.32 143.66 154.45
CA LYS A 436 -36.89 142.53 155.30
C LYS A 436 -35.93 141.58 154.58
N GLN A 437 -36.08 141.44 153.26
CA GLN A 437 -35.41 140.41 152.46
C GLN A 437 -33.88 140.59 152.34
N GLU A 438 -33.36 141.80 152.57
CA GLU A 438 -31.92 142.09 152.47
C GLU A 438 -31.17 142.04 153.83
N LEU A 439 -31.87 141.91 154.97
CA LEU A 439 -31.24 142.01 156.31
C LEU A 439 -31.03 140.67 157.02
N GLU A 440 -31.81 139.63 156.70
CA GLU A 440 -31.70 138.34 157.40
C GLU A 440 -30.48 137.51 156.96
N ALA A 441 -29.95 137.75 155.76
CA ALA A 441 -28.67 137.19 155.30
C ALA A 441 -27.49 137.52 156.23
N ALA A 442 -27.55 138.66 156.95
CA ALA A 442 -26.55 139.07 157.92
C ALA A 442 -26.68 138.39 159.29
N ARG A 443 -27.81 137.72 159.60
CA ARG A 443 -28.05 137.11 160.93
C ARG A 443 -27.39 135.74 161.12
N ALA A 444 -26.92 135.12 160.05
CA ALA A 444 -26.42 133.74 160.02
C ALA A 444 -25.11 133.47 160.82
N ARG A 445 -24.47 134.47 161.45
CA ARG A 445 -23.12 134.31 162.05
C ARG A 445 -22.90 134.90 163.46
N PHE A 446 -23.93 135.35 164.19
CA PHE A 446 -23.72 136.06 165.48
C PHE A 446 -24.68 135.73 166.64
N LYS A 447 -25.07 134.45 166.84
CA LYS A 447 -25.84 134.08 168.05
C LYS A 447 -25.54 132.74 168.73
N GLY A 448 -24.38 132.14 168.46
CA GLY A 448 -23.81 131.09 169.31
C GLY A 448 -23.46 131.57 170.73
N THR A 449 -23.47 132.89 170.97
CA THR A 449 -23.04 133.55 172.21
C THR A 449 -24.16 134.31 172.93
N ARG A 450 -25.43 133.91 172.75
CA ARG A 450 -26.54 134.33 173.65
C ARG A 450 -27.51 133.20 174.02
N GLN A 451 -26.95 132.01 174.29
CA GLN A 451 -27.41 131.27 175.47
C GLN A 451 -26.93 132.01 176.74
N ALA A 452 -27.38 131.58 177.93
CA ALA A 452 -26.85 132.03 179.23
C ALA A 452 -26.98 133.53 179.58
N LEU A 453 -28.14 134.16 179.31
CA LEU A 453 -28.59 135.30 180.14
C LEU A 453 -30.12 135.45 180.15
N GLY A 454 -30.74 134.99 181.24
CA GLY A 454 -32.18 135.11 181.54
C GLY A 454 -33.07 133.99 180.96
N ARG A 455 -33.74 133.11 181.71
CA ARG A 455 -33.74 132.78 183.17
C ARG A 455 -33.66 133.96 184.14
N CYS A 456 -34.61 134.89 184.05
CA CYS A 456 -34.86 135.90 185.06
C CYS A 456 -36.31 136.37 184.94
N ARG A 457 -37.08 136.20 186.01
CA ARG A 457 -38.51 136.53 186.18
C ARG A 457 -39.43 135.68 185.28
N ASP A 458 -40.06 134.62 185.79
CA ASP A 458 -40.58 134.38 187.16
C ASP A 458 -41.64 135.45 187.56
N SER A 459 -42.75 135.09 188.18
CA SER A 459 -42.73 134.73 189.60
C SER A 459 -43.89 133.84 190.04
N THR A 460 -43.56 132.87 190.91
CA THR A 460 -44.33 132.19 191.99
C THR A 460 -44.25 130.66 191.91
N MET A 461 -44.07 129.88 192.99
CA MET A 461 -43.47 130.02 194.34
C MET A 461 -43.34 128.57 194.88
N ASP A 462 -42.45 128.15 195.79
CA ASP A 462 -41.30 128.77 196.47
C ASP A 462 -40.27 127.66 196.84
N ALA A 463 -39.13 127.98 197.46
CA ALA A 463 -38.06 127.01 197.76
C ALA A 463 -37.77 126.83 199.27
N GLU A 464 -38.01 125.63 199.81
CA GLU A 464 -37.51 125.25 201.14
C GLU A 464 -37.25 123.73 201.30
N ALA A 465 -36.58 123.36 202.39
CA ALA A 465 -36.47 122.00 202.93
C ALA A 465 -35.58 120.93 202.22
N LEU A 466 -34.67 121.30 201.31
CA LEU A 466 -33.50 120.44 200.96
C LEU A 466 -32.49 120.32 202.14
N ALA A 467 -32.82 120.87 203.31
CA ALA A 467 -32.11 120.74 204.58
C ALA A 467 -32.94 120.01 205.66
N LYS A 468 -33.82 119.07 205.26
CA LYS A 468 -34.42 118.06 206.18
C LYS A 468 -33.78 116.68 206.10
N GLN A 469 -32.79 116.52 205.23
CA GLN A 469 -31.55 115.84 205.61
C GLN A 469 -31.10 116.43 206.96
N ALA A 470 -30.82 115.69 208.04
CA ALA A 470 -30.64 114.25 208.16
C ALA A 470 -31.46 113.63 209.32
N LYS A 471 -32.63 114.20 209.68
CA LYS A 471 -33.44 113.67 210.81
C LYS A 471 -34.30 112.45 210.46
N ILE A 472 -34.60 112.22 209.18
CA ILE A 472 -35.41 111.08 208.72
C ILE A 472 -34.54 109.85 208.47
N ASP A 473 -33.30 110.05 208.01
CA ASP A 473 -32.39 109.01 207.55
C ASP A 473 -31.95 108.03 208.66
N LEU A 474 -32.06 108.42 209.94
CA LEU A 474 -31.78 107.55 211.09
C LEU A 474 -32.96 106.64 211.47
N ALA A 475 -34.20 107.03 211.16
CA ALA A 475 -35.39 106.28 211.58
C ALA A 475 -35.76 105.13 210.62
N ASN A 476 -35.45 105.28 209.33
CA ASN A 476 -35.84 104.30 208.32
C ASN A 476 -35.00 103.01 208.38
N SER A 477 -33.70 103.12 208.70
CA SER A 477 -32.74 101.99 208.70
C SER A 477 -33.08 100.91 209.73
N GLU A 478 -33.61 101.29 210.91
CA GLU A 478 -34.02 100.34 211.96
C GLU A 478 -35.31 99.56 211.63
N SER A 479 -36.03 99.96 210.58
CA SER A 479 -37.32 99.36 210.21
C SER A 479 -37.20 98.26 209.14
N GLU A 480 -36.39 98.48 208.09
CA GLU A 480 -36.25 97.55 206.95
C GLU A 480 -35.68 96.18 207.35
N VAL A 481 -34.75 96.14 208.31
CA VAL A 481 -34.13 94.89 208.79
C VAL A 481 -35.18 93.90 209.28
N LYS A 482 -36.25 94.38 209.93
CA LYS A 482 -37.36 93.54 210.46
C LYS A 482 -38.35 93.06 209.38
N ARG A 483 -38.23 93.56 208.14
CA ARG A 483 -39.05 93.13 207.00
C ARG A 483 -38.43 91.93 206.27
N LEU A 484 -37.11 91.98 206.04
CA LEU A 484 -36.39 91.00 205.20
C LEU A 484 -36.43 89.56 205.77
N ASP A 485 -36.33 89.38 207.09
CA ASP A 485 -36.43 88.05 207.73
C ASP A 485 -37.74 87.31 207.43
N LYS A 486 -38.85 88.04 207.22
CA LYS A 486 -40.16 87.44 206.89
C LYS A 486 -40.28 87.04 205.42
N GLU A 487 -39.45 87.58 204.55
CA GLU A 487 -39.50 87.34 203.11
C GLU A 487 -38.73 86.06 202.72
N ILE A 488 -37.64 85.77 203.45
CA ILE A 488 -36.76 84.60 203.27
C ILE A 488 -37.46 83.26 203.50
N THR A 489 -38.42 83.17 204.43
CA THR A 489 -39.16 81.93 204.71
C THR A 489 -40.02 81.50 203.53
N SER A 490 -40.70 82.44 202.87
CA SER A 490 -41.61 82.19 201.74
C SER A 490 -40.95 81.56 200.51
N GLN A 491 -39.66 81.85 200.28
CA GLN A 491 -38.94 81.35 199.11
C GLN A 491 -38.60 79.86 199.23
N LYS A 492 -38.46 79.32 200.45
CA LYS A 492 -38.07 77.91 200.68
C LYS A 492 -39.15 76.93 200.21
N GLU A 493 -40.43 77.26 200.37
CA GLU A 493 -41.54 76.38 199.93
C GLU A 493 -41.65 76.28 198.40
N ARG A 494 -41.36 77.36 197.66
CA ARG A 494 -41.42 77.36 196.19
C ARG A 494 -40.40 76.41 195.56
N MET A 495 -39.21 76.31 196.16
CA MET A 495 -38.12 75.44 195.68
C MET A 495 -38.50 73.96 195.70
N PHE A 496 -39.20 73.51 196.74
CA PHE A 496 -39.57 72.09 196.88
C PHE A 496 -40.51 71.62 195.76
N ARG A 497 -41.56 72.40 195.46
CA ARG A 497 -42.54 72.07 194.39
C ARG A 497 -41.91 72.04 193.00
N LYS A 498 -40.96 72.95 192.71
CA LYS A 498 -40.20 72.99 191.45
C LYS A 498 -39.34 71.73 191.25
N SER A 499 -38.73 71.21 192.31
CA SER A 499 -37.87 70.03 192.25
C SER A 499 -38.63 68.76 191.82
N GLN A 500 -39.84 68.56 192.37
CA GLN A 500 -40.65 67.37 192.08
C GLN A 500 -41.11 67.31 190.60
N GLN A 501 -41.42 68.45 189.99
CA GLN A 501 -41.78 68.54 188.56
C GLN A 501 -40.61 68.18 187.64
N LEU A 502 -39.37 68.53 188.03
CA LEU A 502 -38.16 68.31 187.23
C LEU A 502 -37.80 66.81 187.13
N PHE A 503 -38.13 66.02 188.15
CA PHE A 503 -37.92 64.56 188.13
C PHE A 503 -38.78 63.85 187.08
N ALA A 504 -40.06 64.20 186.98
CA ALA A 504 -41.01 63.56 186.05
C ALA A 504 -40.61 63.74 184.58
N LEU A 505 -40.11 64.93 184.21
CA LEU A 505 -39.70 65.23 182.83
C LEU A 505 -38.47 64.42 182.39
N ARG A 506 -37.49 64.20 183.29
CA ARG A 506 -36.31 63.36 183.01
C ARG A 506 -36.66 61.91 182.73
N GLN A 507 -37.72 61.38 183.33
CA GLN A 507 -38.18 60.02 183.06
C GLN A 507 -38.73 59.86 181.62
N GLN A 508 -39.34 60.92 181.07
CA GLN A 508 -39.86 60.93 179.70
C GLN A 508 -38.73 61.10 178.66
N GLU A 509 -37.73 61.94 178.96
CA GLU A 509 -36.52 62.14 178.16
C GLU A 509 -35.74 60.83 177.93
N ALA A 510 -35.63 60.00 178.97
CA ALA A 510 -34.98 58.69 178.89
C ALA A 510 -35.71 57.72 177.94
N ASN A 511 -37.05 57.67 177.98
CA ASN A 511 -37.84 56.78 177.13
C ASN A 511 -37.71 57.17 175.64
N LEU A 512 -37.87 58.46 175.32
CA LEU A 512 -37.72 58.96 173.94
C LEU A 512 -36.31 58.73 173.39
N SER A 513 -35.29 58.79 174.24
CA SER A 513 -33.90 58.50 173.85
C SER A 513 -33.70 57.03 173.43
N ALA A 514 -34.42 56.09 174.05
CA ALA A 514 -34.37 54.68 173.67
C ALA A 514 -35.05 54.42 172.32
N GLU A 515 -36.23 55.00 172.09
CA GLU A 515 -36.95 54.90 170.80
C GLU A 515 -36.12 55.49 169.64
N LEU A 516 -35.50 56.65 169.86
CA LEU A 516 -34.66 57.33 168.87
C LEU A 516 -33.36 56.55 168.56
N SER A 517 -32.87 55.76 169.51
CA SER A 517 -31.79 54.79 169.29
C SER A 517 -32.25 53.64 168.37
N GLY A 518 -33.42 53.05 168.64
CA GLY A 518 -34.02 52.00 167.80
C GLY A 518 -34.29 52.46 166.36
N ALA A 519 -34.82 53.67 166.17
CA ALA A 519 -35.03 54.25 164.84
C ALA A 519 -33.72 54.45 164.06
N LYS A 520 -32.63 54.83 164.75
CA LYS A 520 -31.30 55.00 164.14
C LYS A 520 -30.71 53.69 163.62
N SER A 521 -30.87 52.57 164.32
CA SER A 521 -30.35 51.27 163.87
C SER A 521 -31.12 50.74 162.65
N ALA A 522 -32.45 50.88 162.63
CA ALA A 522 -33.28 50.57 161.47
C ALA A 522 -32.86 51.38 160.22
N ALA A 523 -32.58 52.68 160.39
CA ALA A 523 -32.10 53.54 159.31
C ALA A 523 -30.70 53.16 158.79
N GLN A 524 -29.81 52.60 159.61
CA GLN A 524 -28.54 52.05 159.14
C GLN A 524 -28.72 50.77 158.32
N ASN A 525 -29.60 49.86 158.75
CA ASN A 525 -29.89 48.62 158.01
C ASN A 525 -30.49 48.89 156.62
N LEU A 526 -31.36 49.92 156.50
CA LEU A 526 -31.88 50.34 155.19
C LEU A 526 -30.79 50.96 154.30
N ARG A 527 -29.87 51.76 154.85
CA ARG A 527 -28.71 52.30 154.11
C ARG A 527 -27.73 51.21 153.66
N ALA A 528 -27.59 50.12 154.43
CA ALA A 528 -26.79 48.97 154.02
C ALA A 528 -27.42 48.24 152.82
N LYS A 529 -28.75 48.06 152.81
CA LYS A 529 -29.48 47.49 151.65
C LYS A 529 -29.39 48.37 150.40
N LEU A 530 -29.49 49.70 150.54
CA LEU A 530 -29.29 50.65 149.43
C LEU A 530 -27.94 50.44 148.75
N ARG A 531 -26.83 50.47 149.51
CA ARG A 531 -25.48 50.27 148.97
C ARG A 531 -25.29 48.92 148.27
N ALA A 532 -25.99 47.87 148.71
CA ALA A 532 -25.95 46.56 148.06
C ALA A 532 -26.66 46.57 146.69
N LEU A 533 -27.74 47.34 146.54
CA LEU A 533 -28.43 47.55 145.26
C LEU A 533 -27.62 48.47 144.34
N ASP A 534 -27.03 49.56 144.86
CA ASP A 534 -26.15 50.45 144.10
C ASP A 534 -24.97 49.69 143.48
N ALA A 535 -24.36 48.77 144.26
CA ALA A 535 -23.28 47.90 143.79
C ALA A 535 -23.74 46.86 142.75
N GLN A 536 -25.00 46.42 142.78
CA GLN A 536 -25.56 45.57 141.72
C GLN A 536 -25.84 46.37 140.44
N ALA A 537 -26.32 47.60 140.55
CA ALA A 537 -26.57 48.47 139.40
C ALA A 537 -25.29 48.82 138.64
N LEU A 538 -24.20 49.17 139.35
CA LEU A 538 -22.88 49.38 138.75
C LEU A 538 -22.38 48.14 138.01
N ARG A 539 -22.52 46.96 138.61
CA ARG A 539 -22.11 45.69 137.99
C ARG A 539 -22.95 45.31 136.77
N GLN A 540 -24.21 45.76 136.71
CA GLN A 540 -25.05 45.64 135.51
C GLN A 540 -24.59 46.60 134.40
N GLN A 541 -24.19 47.83 134.73
CA GLN A 541 -23.59 48.76 133.76
C GLN A 541 -22.26 48.22 133.18
N GLU A 542 -21.41 47.62 134.01
CA GLU A 542 -20.18 46.94 133.55
C GLU A 542 -20.51 45.80 132.56
N LEU A 543 -21.55 45.01 132.83
CA LEU A 543 -21.97 43.92 131.93
C LEU A 543 -22.56 44.45 130.61
N VAL A 544 -23.34 45.53 130.64
CA VAL A 544 -23.85 46.19 129.43
C VAL A 544 -22.71 46.74 128.58
N TYR A 545 -21.77 47.47 129.16
CA TYR A 545 -20.63 48.06 128.44
C TYR A 545 -19.71 47.00 127.82
N ASN A 546 -19.48 45.87 128.52
CA ASN A 546 -18.77 44.72 127.95
C ASN A 546 -19.55 44.06 126.79
N GLY A 547 -20.88 44.01 126.88
CA GLY A 547 -21.75 43.55 125.79
C GLY A 547 -21.67 44.47 124.57
N GLU A 548 -21.80 45.78 124.74
CA GLU A 548 -21.68 46.80 123.70
C GLU A 548 -20.31 46.74 122.99
N PHE A 549 -19.22 46.56 123.75
CA PHE A 549 -17.89 46.40 123.17
C PHE A 549 -17.73 45.11 122.35
N GLN A 550 -18.34 44.00 122.78
CA GLN A 550 -18.35 42.76 122.01
C GLN A 550 -19.23 42.88 120.75
N ILE A 551 -20.37 43.56 120.84
CA ILE A 551 -21.24 43.88 119.69
C ILE A 551 -20.43 44.69 118.66
N GLN A 552 -19.75 45.78 119.06
CA GLN A 552 -18.92 46.56 118.13
C GLN A 552 -17.78 45.76 117.49
N GLN A 553 -17.21 44.76 118.17
CA GLN A 553 -16.23 43.85 117.54
C GLN A 553 -16.88 42.89 116.55
N MET A 554 -18.10 42.45 116.80
CA MET A 554 -18.85 41.59 115.88
C MET A 554 -19.37 42.36 114.67
N GLU A 555 -19.87 43.58 114.85
CA GLU A 555 -20.26 44.50 113.77
C GLU A 555 -19.09 44.73 112.80
N ARG A 556 -17.89 45.06 113.30
CA ARG A 556 -16.68 45.23 112.45
C ARG A 556 -16.27 43.95 111.71
N LYS A 557 -16.58 42.77 112.24
CA LYS A 557 -16.36 41.47 111.56
C LYS A 557 -17.47 41.21 110.53
N VAL A 558 -18.71 41.60 110.82
CA VAL A 558 -19.86 41.50 109.91
C VAL A 558 -19.69 42.44 108.71
N SER A 559 -19.34 43.71 108.89
CA SER A 559 -19.00 44.63 107.78
C SER A 559 -17.94 44.04 106.84
N ARG A 560 -16.86 43.49 107.40
CA ARG A 560 -15.81 42.80 106.61
C ARG A 560 -16.33 41.56 105.87
N ALA A 561 -17.27 40.83 106.45
CA ALA A 561 -17.89 39.65 105.84
C ALA A 561 -18.98 40.01 104.80
N SER A 562 -19.66 41.14 104.95
CA SER A 562 -20.68 41.66 104.01
C SER A 562 -20.09 42.43 102.83
N GLY A 563 -18.75 42.61 102.79
CA GLY A 563 -18.03 43.19 101.65
C GLY A 563 -17.46 44.59 101.88
N GLU A 564 -17.71 45.21 103.04
CA GLU A 564 -17.13 46.51 103.41
C GLU A 564 -15.64 46.34 103.79
N ARG A 565 -14.78 46.47 102.78
CA ARG A 565 -13.32 46.56 102.93
C ARG A 565 -12.89 47.98 103.28
N SER A 566 -11.67 48.14 103.80
CA SER A 566 -11.12 49.46 104.11
C SER A 566 -11.04 50.33 102.85
N ALA A 567 -11.18 51.66 103.00
CA ALA A 567 -11.18 52.60 101.87
C ALA A 567 -9.88 52.57 101.03
N ASP A 568 -8.78 52.05 101.58
CA ASP A 568 -7.52 51.88 100.84
C ASP A 568 -7.39 50.48 100.21
N GLU A 569 -8.03 49.45 100.80
CA GLU A 569 -8.17 48.12 100.18
C GLU A 569 -9.10 48.20 98.95
N THR A 570 -10.20 48.96 99.03
CA THR A 570 -11.10 49.17 97.89
C THR A 570 -10.43 49.97 96.77
N LYS A 571 -9.65 51.02 97.08
CA LYS A 571 -8.83 51.75 96.09
C LYS A 571 -7.78 50.85 95.44
N ALA A 572 -7.04 50.06 96.23
CA ALA A 572 -6.01 49.17 95.71
C ALA A 572 -6.61 48.14 94.74
N LEU A 573 -7.76 47.55 95.11
CA LEU A 573 -8.48 46.61 94.26
C LEU A 573 -9.13 47.30 93.05
N GLN A 574 -9.63 48.53 93.16
CA GLN A 574 -10.15 49.28 92.00
C GLN A 574 -9.03 49.65 91.01
N ALA A 575 -7.84 50.02 91.49
CA ALA A 575 -6.68 50.24 90.64
C ALA A 575 -6.24 48.94 89.95
N GLN A 576 -6.22 47.82 90.68
CA GLN A 576 -5.88 46.50 90.12
C GLN A 576 -6.93 46.01 89.10
N VAL A 577 -8.22 46.27 89.35
CA VAL A 577 -9.30 46.05 88.38
C VAL A 577 -9.14 46.97 87.16
N GLN A 578 -8.77 48.24 87.32
CA GLN A 578 -8.52 49.14 86.18
C GLN A 578 -7.35 48.67 85.31
N VAL A 579 -6.27 48.16 85.90
CA VAL A 579 -5.15 47.57 85.15
C VAL A 579 -5.60 46.31 84.40
N LEU A 580 -6.32 45.40 85.06
CA LEU A 580 -6.88 44.20 84.40
C LEU A 580 -7.91 44.58 83.32
N GLN A 581 -8.63 45.68 83.47
CA GLN A 581 -9.58 46.19 82.49
C GLN A 581 -8.86 46.73 81.24
N THR A 582 -7.78 47.51 81.40
CA THR A 582 -7.01 48.03 80.26
C THR A 582 -6.20 46.93 79.57
N GLU A 583 -5.70 45.93 80.30
CA GLU A 583 -5.12 44.72 79.71
C GLU A 583 -6.15 43.91 78.93
N LEU A 584 -7.34 43.68 79.50
CA LEU A 584 -8.44 42.98 78.84
C LEU A 584 -8.91 43.72 77.58
N ASP A 585 -9.02 45.04 77.63
CA ASP A 585 -9.46 45.85 76.49
C ASP A 585 -8.36 45.98 75.41
N ARG A 586 -7.08 45.98 75.78
CA ARG A 586 -5.95 45.78 74.84
C ARG A 586 -6.05 44.42 74.14
N VAL A 587 -6.25 43.34 74.91
CA VAL A 587 -6.35 41.97 74.35
C VAL A 587 -7.60 41.82 73.47
N LYS A 588 -8.74 42.45 73.79
CA LYS A 588 -9.90 42.54 72.90
C LYS A 588 -9.58 43.30 71.61
N ALA A 589 -8.89 44.44 71.69
CA ALA A 589 -8.50 45.21 70.51
C ALA A 589 -7.57 44.41 69.59
N GLU A 590 -6.60 43.68 70.17
CA GLU A 590 -5.72 42.76 69.44
C GLU A 590 -6.49 41.58 68.84
N GLN A 591 -7.44 40.99 69.58
CA GLN A 591 -8.32 39.92 69.08
C GLN A 591 -9.20 40.40 67.92
N VAL A 592 -9.78 41.59 68.00
CA VAL A 592 -10.59 42.19 66.93
C VAL A 592 -9.71 42.50 65.71
N MET A 593 -8.53 43.07 65.92
CA MET A 593 -7.56 43.34 64.86
C MET A 593 -7.17 42.05 64.13
N LEU A 594 -6.76 41.01 64.87
CA LEU A 594 -6.45 39.68 64.31
C LEU A 594 -7.66 39.06 63.61
N ALA A 595 -8.87 39.16 64.17
CA ALA A 595 -10.08 38.68 63.50
C ALA A 595 -10.38 39.40 62.18
N THR A 596 -10.09 40.71 62.06
CA THR A 596 -10.18 41.41 60.78
C THR A 596 -9.07 41.01 59.80
N GLN A 597 -7.86 40.70 60.28
CA GLN A 597 -6.78 40.17 59.44
C GLN A 597 -7.12 38.77 58.91
N CYS A 598 -7.60 37.87 59.78
CA CYS A 598 -8.06 36.53 59.37
C CYS A 598 -9.19 36.61 58.33
N LYS A 599 -10.17 37.51 58.49
CA LYS A 599 -11.23 37.73 57.49
C LYS A 599 -10.68 38.21 56.14
N LYS A 600 -9.76 39.19 56.15
CA LYS A 600 -9.09 39.66 54.92
C LYS A 600 -8.32 38.54 54.24
N LEU A 601 -7.52 37.77 55.00
CA LEU A 601 -6.79 36.62 54.49
C LEU A 601 -7.72 35.52 53.95
N GLU A 602 -8.89 35.28 54.57
CA GLU A 602 -9.91 34.38 54.01
C GLU A 602 -10.54 34.92 52.72
N GLU A 603 -10.82 36.21 52.63
CA GLU A 603 -11.40 36.86 51.44
C GLU A 603 -10.40 36.87 50.28
N GLU A 604 -9.13 37.18 50.56
CA GLU A 604 -7.99 37.03 49.64
C GLU A 604 -7.81 35.57 49.22
N ARG A 605 -7.86 34.60 50.15
CA ARG A 605 -7.78 33.17 49.83
C ARG A 605 -8.95 32.73 48.94
N ARG A 606 -10.18 33.18 49.21
CA ARG A 606 -11.37 32.95 48.37
C ARG A 606 -11.27 33.65 47.01
N ALA A 607 -10.56 34.78 46.89
CA ALA A 607 -10.27 35.43 45.62
C ALA A 607 -9.21 34.65 44.81
N GLN A 608 -8.12 34.22 45.45
CA GLN A 608 -7.09 33.39 44.82
C GLN A 608 -7.61 31.99 44.45
N GLU A 609 -8.49 31.38 45.25
CA GLU A 609 -9.19 30.14 44.91
C GLU A 609 -10.07 30.30 43.65
N ARG A 610 -10.77 31.44 43.51
CA ARG A 610 -11.55 31.75 42.30
C ARG A 610 -10.65 32.00 41.09
N SER A 611 -9.57 32.76 41.26
CA SER A 611 -8.53 32.96 40.22
C SER A 611 -7.94 31.63 39.76
N ARG A 612 -7.54 30.75 40.69
CA ARG A 612 -7.03 29.40 40.41
C ARG A 612 -8.04 28.54 39.65
N LYS A 613 -9.33 28.60 40.02
CA LYS A 613 -10.39 27.87 39.29
C LYS A 613 -10.58 28.41 37.86
N ALA A 614 -10.53 29.72 37.65
CA ALA A 614 -10.61 30.31 36.32
C ALA A 614 -9.39 29.95 35.46
N LEU A 615 -8.18 30.00 36.02
CA LEU A 615 -6.94 29.59 35.35
C LEU A 615 -6.91 28.09 35.03
N LEU A 616 -7.46 27.22 35.89
CA LEU A 616 -7.62 25.80 35.60
C LEU A 616 -8.61 25.54 34.47
N ALA A 617 -9.77 26.22 34.47
CA ALA A 617 -10.73 26.12 33.37
C ALA A 617 -10.13 26.61 32.03
N GLN A 618 -9.34 27.70 32.05
CA GLN A 618 -8.59 28.15 30.89
C GLN A 618 -7.49 27.16 30.46
N GLN A 619 -6.83 26.48 31.42
CA GLN A 619 -5.86 25.44 31.11
C GLN A 619 -6.53 24.20 30.48
N GLU A 620 -7.72 23.80 30.96
CA GLU A 620 -8.54 22.73 30.39
C GLU A 620 -9.02 23.10 28.97
N GLU A 621 -9.50 24.33 28.75
CA GLU A 621 -9.87 24.86 27.44
C GLU A 621 -8.68 24.87 26.47
N MET A 622 -7.52 25.40 26.89
CA MET A 622 -6.31 25.43 26.07
C MET A 622 -5.79 24.01 25.77
N ASN A 623 -5.89 23.08 26.72
CA ASN A 623 -5.57 21.67 26.49
C ASN A 623 -6.52 21.02 25.47
N ALA A 624 -7.81 21.35 25.51
CA ALA A 624 -8.79 20.89 24.52
C ALA A 624 -8.48 21.47 23.12
N GLN A 625 -8.18 22.77 23.02
CA GLN A 625 -7.74 23.40 21.77
C GLN A 625 -6.43 22.80 21.24
N ILE A 626 -5.48 22.44 22.12
CA ILE A 626 -4.24 21.76 21.74
C ILE A 626 -4.53 20.33 21.24
N ALA A 627 -5.43 19.59 21.88
CA ALA A 627 -5.84 18.25 21.43
C ALA A 627 -6.56 18.29 20.08
N GLU A 628 -7.49 19.24 19.90
CA GLU A 628 -8.19 19.46 18.63
C GLU A 628 -7.21 19.83 17.50
N ASN A 629 -6.24 20.71 17.76
CA ASN A 629 -5.24 21.10 16.78
C ASN A 629 -4.21 20.00 16.49
N LYS A 630 -3.90 19.12 17.45
CA LYS A 630 -3.14 17.88 17.20
C LYS A 630 -3.91 16.96 16.25
N LEU A 631 -5.19 16.70 16.53
CA LEU A 631 -6.05 15.87 15.68
C LEU A 631 -6.19 16.46 14.25
N ARG A 632 -6.32 17.78 14.12
CA ARG A 632 -6.26 18.48 12.82
C ARG A 632 -4.92 18.23 12.12
N ASN A 633 -3.80 18.43 12.80
CA ASN A 633 -2.46 18.22 12.23
C ASN A 633 -2.22 16.76 11.82
N GLU A 634 -2.70 15.78 12.59
CA GLU A 634 -2.64 14.36 12.27
C GLU A 634 -3.56 13.97 11.09
N SER A 635 -4.70 14.64 10.96
CA SER A 635 -5.59 14.50 9.79
C SER A 635 -4.93 15.09 8.54
N CYS A 636 -4.39 16.31 8.61
CA CYS A 636 -3.64 16.95 7.54
C CYS A 636 -2.37 16.17 7.15
N ALA A 637 -1.65 15.58 8.11
CA ALA A 637 -0.48 14.74 7.84
C ALA A 637 -0.87 13.41 7.17
N ARG A 638 -2.01 12.82 7.52
CA ARG A 638 -2.57 11.65 6.82
C ARG A 638 -2.99 12.01 5.40
N ALA A 639 -3.73 13.10 5.21
CA ALA A 639 -4.12 13.60 3.89
C ALA A 639 -2.89 13.91 3.01
N LEU A 640 -1.84 14.53 3.57
CA LEU A 640 -0.58 14.77 2.88
C LEU A 640 0.13 13.47 2.49
N LYS A 641 0.16 12.45 3.36
CA LYS A 641 0.70 11.12 3.02
C LYS A 641 -0.08 10.45 1.89
N VAL A 642 -1.40 10.61 1.83
CA VAL A 642 -2.24 10.10 0.73
C VAL A 642 -1.93 10.86 -0.56
N ALA A 643 -1.97 12.19 -0.55
CA ALA A 643 -1.66 13.02 -1.72
C ALA A 643 -0.23 12.82 -2.25
N LEU A 644 0.73 12.49 -1.40
CA LEU A 644 2.09 12.12 -1.82
C LEU A 644 2.11 10.75 -2.53
N LYS A 645 1.40 9.74 -2.03
CA LYS A 645 1.24 8.45 -2.73
C LYS A 645 0.52 8.61 -4.06
N GLU A 646 -0.60 9.33 -4.10
CA GLU A 646 -1.34 9.64 -5.34
C GLU A 646 -0.43 10.33 -6.37
N LYS A 647 0.40 11.29 -5.93
CA LYS A 647 1.40 11.95 -6.77
C LYS A 647 2.49 10.99 -7.25
N GLU A 648 2.98 10.08 -6.40
CA GLU A 648 3.95 9.05 -6.77
C GLU A 648 3.37 8.08 -7.82
N GLU A 649 2.16 7.58 -7.58
CA GLU A 649 1.40 6.75 -8.52
C GLU A 649 1.15 7.47 -9.85
N LEU A 650 0.76 8.74 -9.83
CA LEU A 650 0.59 9.56 -11.04
C LEU A 650 1.92 9.79 -11.78
N THR A 651 3.06 9.93 -11.08
CA THR A 651 4.37 9.98 -11.76
C THR A 651 4.77 8.65 -12.39
N ILE A 652 4.45 7.51 -11.75
CA ILE A 652 4.65 6.17 -12.34
C ILE A 652 3.74 5.99 -13.57
N GLN A 653 2.47 6.40 -13.49
CA GLN A 653 1.54 6.37 -14.63
C GLN A 653 2.02 7.26 -15.78
N HIS A 654 2.50 8.48 -15.50
CA HIS A 654 3.11 9.37 -16.48
C HIS A 654 4.32 8.72 -17.16
N ASP A 655 5.22 8.09 -16.40
CA ASP A 655 6.43 7.48 -16.96
C ASP A 655 6.13 6.20 -17.75
N LEU A 656 5.12 5.42 -17.34
CA LEU A 656 4.56 4.32 -18.15
C LEU A 656 3.96 4.83 -19.46
N GLN A 657 3.17 5.91 -19.42
CA GLN A 657 2.64 6.56 -20.64
C GLN A 657 3.76 7.14 -21.51
N ALA A 658 4.82 7.70 -20.93
CA ALA A 658 5.98 8.20 -21.66
C ALA A 658 6.78 7.05 -22.32
N LEU A 659 6.88 5.89 -21.67
CA LEU A 659 7.45 4.67 -22.26
C LEU A 659 6.56 4.12 -23.38
N GLU A 660 5.23 4.15 -23.24
CA GLU A 660 4.31 3.78 -24.32
C GLU A 660 4.39 4.76 -25.51
N VAL A 661 4.44 6.07 -25.27
CA VAL A 661 4.64 7.08 -26.33
C VAL A 661 5.99 6.87 -27.03
N ARG A 662 7.06 6.50 -26.31
CA ARG A 662 8.34 6.08 -26.92
C ARG A 662 8.18 4.80 -27.74
N ARG A 663 7.47 3.77 -27.24
CA ARG A 663 7.19 2.51 -27.96
C ARG A 663 6.42 2.76 -29.26
N LEU A 664 5.36 3.56 -29.20
CA LEU A 664 4.53 3.93 -30.35
C LEU A 664 5.29 4.82 -31.34
N ARG A 665 6.13 5.75 -30.86
CA ARG A 665 7.03 6.54 -31.71
C ARG A 665 8.06 5.66 -32.43
N ASN A 666 8.68 4.71 -31.72
CA ASN A 666 9.64 3.78 -32.33
C ASN A 666 8.96 2.85 -33.35
N LEU A 667 7.74 2.39 -33.07
CA LEU A 667 6.93 1.62 -34.03
C LEU A 667 6.56 2.47 -35.26
N LEU A 668 6.19 3.75 -35.05
CA LEU A 668 5.91 4.69 -36.15
C LEU A 668 7.15 4.96 -37.00
N HIS A 669 8.33 5.14 -36.38
CA HIS A 669 9.59 5.25 -37.12
C HIS A 669 9.90 3.98 -37.90
N ALA A 670 9.78 2.78 -37.31
CA ALA A 670 9.97 1.52 -38.03
C ALA A 670 9.00 1.38 -39.22
N ARG A 671 7.72 1.76 -39.08
CA ARG A 671 6.77 1.80 -40.19
C ARG A 671 7.08 2.88 -41.23
N ALA A 672 7.62 4.03 -40.82
CA ALA A 672 8.08 5.06 -41.74
C ALA A 672 9.32 4.60 -42.54
N ASP A 673 10.27 3.93 -41.89
CA ASP A 673 11.46 3.35 -42.54
C ASP A 673 11.07 2.19 -43.48
N GLU A 674 10.11 1.34 -43.08
CA GLU A 674 9.50 0.35 -43.97
C GLU A 674 8.86 1.00 -45.21
N VAL A 675 7.99 2.01 -45.03
CA VAL A 675 7.34 2.74 -46.12
C VAL A 675 8.38 3.41 -47.02
N LEU A 676 9.36 4.11 -46.46
CA LEU A 676 10.46 4.72 -47.23
C LEU A 676 11.27 3.66 -47.98
N SER A 677 11.49 2.47 -47.41
CA SER A 677 12.17 1.38 -48.11
C SER A 677 11.34 0.82 -49.28
N LEU A 678 10.01 0.75 -49.12
CA LEU A 678 9.06 0.32 -50.15
C LEU A 678 8.92 1.37 -51.25
N GLU A 679 8.83 2.66 -50.91
CA GLU A 679 8.83 3.78 -51.85
C GLU A 679 10.14 3.87 -52.62
N ASN A 680 11.30 3.71 -51.96
CA ASN A 680 12.59 3.61 -52.66
C ASN A 680 12.65 2.40 -53.59
N ARG A 681 12.07 1.26 -53.19
CA ARG A 681 12.04 0.04 -54.01
C ARG A 681 11.08 0.16 -55.20
N ASP A 682 9.91 0.76 -55.01
CA ASP A 682 8.96 1.11 -56.06
C ASP A 682 9.54 2.15 -57.01
N PHE A 683 10.23 3.17 -56.52
CA PHE A 683 10.96 4.15 -57.34
C PHE A 683 12.07 3.49 -58.16
N GLN A 684 12.86 2.59 -57.56
CA GLN A 684 13.87 1.77 -58.28
C GLN A 684 13.22 0.90 -59.36
N LEU A 685 12.09 0.24 -59.06
CA LEU A 685 11.35 -0.58 -60.02
C LEU A 685 10.74 0.27 -61.15
N LYS A 686 10.15 1.43 -60.84
CA LYS A 686 9.64 2.40 -61.82
C LYS A 686 10.76 2.89 -62.73
N LYS A 687 11.89 3.32 -62.16
CA LYS A 687 13.07 3.75 -62.93
C LYS A 687 13.62 2.63 -63.82
N SER A 688 13.76 1.41 -63.29
CA SER A 688 14.20 0.25 -64.06
C SER A 688 13.20 -0.14 -65.16
N MET A 689 11.89 0.00 -64.92
CA MET A 689 10.85 -0.21 -65.92
C MET A 689 10.82 0.91 -66.97
N GLU A 690 11.17 2.15 -66.64
CA GLU A 690 11.37 3.21 -67.62
C GLU A 690 12.65 3.02 -68.43
N GLU A 691 13.76 2.64 -67.79
CA GLU A 691 15.02 2.28 -68.46
C GLU A 691 14.78 1.14 -69.44
N ARG A 692 14.12 0.06 -69.02
CA ARG A 692 13.73 -1.05 -69.90
C ARG A 692 12.72 -0.65 -70.98
N LYS A 693 11.81 0.30 -70.72
CA LYS A 693 10.95 0.89 -71.77
C LYS A 693 11.76 1.71 -72.78
N ARG A 694 12.78 2.46 -72.35
CA ARG A 694 13.70 3.21 -73.22
C ARG A 694 14.58 2.27 -74.03
N GLU A 695 15.09 1.19 -73.44
CA GLU A 695 15.79 0.10 -74.14
C GLU A 695 14.88 -0.57 -75.19
N ILE A 696 13.66 -0.93 -74.84
CA ILE A 696 12.68 -1.50 -75.79
C ILE A 696 12.35 -0.48 -76.89
N ALA A 697 12.24 0.81 -76.57
CA ALA A 697 12.02 1.86 -77.56
C ALA A 697 13.21 2.02 -78.53
N THR A 698 14.45 2.06 -78.03
CA THR A 698 15.64 2.16 -78.90
C THR A 698 15.88 0.87 -79.69
N HIS A 699 15.61 -0.31 -79.14
CA HIS A 699 15.59 -1.56 -79.90
C HIS A 699 14.49 -1.56 -80.98
N HIS A 700 13.29 -1.05 -80.69
CA HIS A 700 12.22 -0.93 -81.68
C HIS A 700 12.54 0.16 -82.73
N GLU A 701 13.29 1.20 -82.39
CA GLU A 701 13.80 2.21 -83.33
C GLU A 701 14.91 1.65 -84.22
N LEU A 702 15.84 0.87 -83.67
CA LEU A 702 16.82 0.10 -84.43
C LEU A 702 16.14 -0.90 -85.37
N GLN A 703 15.10 -1.60 -84.93
CA GLN A 703 14.30 -2.49 -85.78
C GLN A 703 13.51 -1.72 -86.85
N ARG A 704 12.94 -0.55 -86.53
CA ARG A 704 12.30 0.32 -87.54
C ARG A 704 13.31 0.88 -88.54
N ALA A 705 14.53 1.21 -88.11
CA ALA A 705 15.62 1.65 -88.98
C ALA A 705 16.11 0.50 -89.88
N ALA A 706 16.31 -0.71 -89.34
CA ALA A 706 16.70 -1.90 -90.09
C ALA A 706 15.62 -2.36 -91.07
N ASN A 707 14.34 -2.28 -90.68
CA ASN A 707 13.22 -2.49 -91.60
C ASN A 707 13.23 -1.42 -92.69
N LYS A 708 13.45 -0.14 -92.35
CA LYS A 708 13.57 0.90 -93.37
C LYS A 708 14.75 0.65 -94.32
N THR A 709 15.95 0.33 -93.84
CA THR A 709 17.09 0.06 -94.73
C THR A 709 16.87 -1.16 -95.59
N THR A 710 16.20 -2.21 -95.09
CA THR A 710 15.83 -3.38 -95.92
C THR A 710 14.68 -3.10 -96.88
N GLU A 711 13.78 -2.15 -96.58
CA GLU A 711 12.79 -1.64 -97.53
C GLU A 711 13.41 -0.70 -98.58
N ASP A 712 14.38 0.12 -98.22
CA ASP A 712 15.18 0.97 -99.12
C ASP A 712 16.06 0.09 -100.03
N GLU A 713 16.64 -1.01 -99.50
CA GLU A 713 17.35 -2.04 -100.27
C GLU A 713 16.39 -2.81 -101.20
N ARG A 714 15.21 -3.23 -100.72
CA ARG A 714 14.17 -3.87 -101.55
C ARG A 714 13.71 -2.93 -102.67
N HIS A 715 13.55 -1.65 -102.37
CA HIS A 715 13.19 -0.63 -103.36
C HIS A 715 14.33 -0.42 -104.36
N ARG A 716 15.57 -0.30 -103.89
CA ARG A 716 16.76 -0.26 -104.76
C ARG A 716 16.87 -1.48 -105.66
N VAL A 717 16.67 -2.69 -105.14
CA VAL A 717 16.67 -3.94 -105.93
C VAL A 717 15.50 -3.95 -106.92
N SER A 718 14.36 -3.36 -106.58
CA SER A 718 13.22 -3.19 -107.49
C SER A 718 13.50 -2.15 -108.60
N VAL A 719 14.28 -1.10 -108.30
CA VAL A 719 14.77 -0.13 -109.29
C VAL A 719 15.86 -0.75 -110.18
N GLU A 720 16.83 -1.46 -109.61
CA GLU A 720 17.84 -2.21 -110.38
C GLU A 720 17.17 -3.30 -111.24
N LEU A 721 16.10 -3.94 -110.76
CA LEU A 721 15.27 -4.86 -111.53
C LEU A 721 14.53 -4.14 -112.66
N ALA A 722 13.87 -3.01 -112.40
CA ALA A 722 13.20 -2.21 -113.43
C ALA A 722 14.18 -1.65 -114.49
N GLU A 723 15.41 -1.31 -114.10
CA GLU A 723 16.50 -0.97 -115.01
C GLU A 723 16.94 -2.20 -115.83
N ARG A 724 17.10 -3.37 -115.20
CA ARG A 724 17.44 -4.63 -115.89
C ARG A 724 16.35 -5.02 -116.87
N GLU A 725 15.07 -4.93 -116.49
CA GLU A 725 13.92 -5.11 -117.39
C GLU A 725 13.93 -4.09 -118.53
N CYS A 726 14.16 -2.81 -118.25
CA CYS A 726 14.31 -1.77 -119.29
C CYS A 726 15.47 -2.10 -120.24
N ARG A 727 16.56 -2.68 -119.73
CA ARG A 727 17.72 -3.13 -120.51
C ARG A 727 17.41 -4.42 -121.29
N VAL A 728 16.60 -5.33 -120.76
CA VAL A 728 16.08 -6.52 -121.45
C VAL A 728 15.11 -6.10 -122.55
N ARG A 729 14.17 -5.18 -122.32
CA ARG A 729 13.29 -4.61 -123.37
C ARG A 729 14.11 -3.94 -124.48
N LYS A 730 15.17 -3.19 -124.14
CA LYS A 730 16.13 -2.62 -125.10
C LYS A 730 16.93 -3.68 -125.87
N LEU A 731 17.24 -4.83 -125.24
CA LEU A 731 17.89 -5.98 -125.89
C LEU A 731 16.91 -6.77 -126.77
N GLN A 732 15.66 -6.96 -126.36
CA GLN A 732 14.59 -7.57 -127.16
C GLN A 732 14.31 -6.74 -128.42
N ALA A 733 14.18 -5.41 -128.31
CA ALA A 733 14.04 -4.54 -129.49
C ALA A 733 15.26 -4.61 -130.44
N LYS A 734 16.47 -4.82 -129.89
CA LYS A 734 17.69 -5.10 -130.67
C LYS A 734 17.69 -6.50 -131.31
N PHE A 735 17.08 -7.48 -130.64
CA PHE A 735 16.97 -8.86 -131.12
C PHE A 735 15.91 -8.98 -132.21
N GLU A 736 14.73 -8.35 -132.06
CA GLU A 736 13.73 -8.24 -133.12
C GLU A 736 14.27 -7.57 -134.39
N THR A 737 15.10 -6.52 -134.25
CA THR A 737 15.74 -5.86 -135.41
C THR A 737 16.89 -6.66 -136.04
N LEU A 738 17.44 -7.65 -135.33
CA LEU A 738 18.37 -8.65 -135.89
C LEU A 738 17.63 -9.84 -136.53
N CYS A 739 16.58 -10.36 -135.89
CA CYS A 739 15.77 -11.46 -136.41
C CYS A 739 14.97 -11.06 -137.66
N ARG A 740 14.54 -9.78 -137.80
CA ARG A 740 14.03 -9.22 -139.06
C ARG A 740 15.07 -9.14 -140.19
N LYS A 741 16.32 -9.54 -139.94
CA LYS A 741 17.40 -9.69 -140.94
C LYS A 741 17.88 -11.15 -141.11
N GLY A 742 17.15 -12.12 -140.58
CA GLY A 742 17.26 -13.52 -140.98
C GLY A 742 16.13 -13.92 -141.94
N VAL A 743 16.45 -14.74 -142.94
CA VAL A 743 15.57 -15.31 -144.00
C VAL A 743 15.27 -14.39 -145.21
N CYS A 744 15.94 -14.66 -146.34
CA CYS A 744 15.37 -14.79 -147.71
C CYS A 744 16.48 -15.05 -148.76
N ALA A 745 16.13 -15.75 -149.86
CA ALA A 745 17.02 -16.29 -150.92
C ALA A 745 18.05 -17.34 -150.42
N GLY A 746 18.47 -18.36 -151.17
CA GLY A 746 18.51 -18.57 -152.63
C GLY A 746 19.99 -18.52 -153.11
N ASP A 747 20.50 -19.37 -153.99
CA ASP A 747 19.88 -20.45 -154.80
C ASP A 747 20.96 -21.55 -155.10
N GLU A 748 20.95 -22.16 -156.30
CA GLU A 748 21.99 -22.99 -156.95
C GLU A 748 23.46 -22.62 -156.63
N THR A 749 24.49 -23.48 -156.66
CA THR A 749 24.79 -24.65 -157.55
C THR A 749 25.67 -25.75 -156.90
N ASP A 750 25.96 -26.79 -157.69
CA ASP A 750 27.16 -27.65 -157.72
C ASP A 750 28.52 -26.91 -157.44
N GLU A 751 29.67 -27.57 -157.18
CA GLU A 751 30.21 -28.81 -157.77
C GLU A 751 31.38 -29.46 -156.94
N VAL A 752 31.79 -30.70 -157.30
CA VAL A 752 33.06 -31.44 -156.98
C VAL A 752 33.57 -31.54 -155.51
N GLY A 753 33.91 -32.72 -154.97
CA GLY A 753 33.75 -34.10 -155.46
C GLY A 753 34.76 -35.13 -154.89
N LYS A 754 34.36 -36.42 -154.92
CA LYS A 754 35.16 -37.65 -154.70
C LYS A 754 35.58 -38.01 -153.27
N GLU A 755 34.58 -38.41 -152.49
CA GLU A 755 34.70 -39.53 -151.54
C GLU A 755 35.29 -40.78 -152.24
N ARG A 756 36.12 -41.59 -151.55
CA ARG A 756 36.19 -43.07 -151.68
C ARG A 756 36.64 -43.70 -150.36
N SER A 757 36.21 -44.94 -150.10
CA SER A 757 35.99 -45.45 -148.72
C SER A 757 36.98 -46.53 -148.23
N GLN A 758 37.27 -46.47 -146.93
CA GLN A 758 37.73 -47.46 -145.92
C GLN A 758 38.45 -48.78 -146.33
N ALA A 759 38.02 -49.48 -147.37
CA ALA A 759 38.29 -50.91 -147.57
C ALA A 759 39.77 -51.26 -147.77
N TYR A 760 40.56 -50.37 -148.36
CA TYR A 760 41.96 -50.63 -148.74
C TYR A 760 42.87 -50.95 -147.55
N PHE A 761 42.68 -50.27 -146.40
CA PHE A 761 43.55 -50.44 -145.24
C PHE A 761 43.24 -51.69 -144.40
N VAL A 762 42.02 -52.24 -144.51
CA VAL A 762 41.62 -53.48 -143.82
C VAL A 762 42.47 -54.67 -144.31
N ILE A 763 42.84 -54.69 -145.59
CA ILE A 763 43.69 -55.74 -146.18
C ILE A 763 45.11 -55.69 -145.58
N ARG A 764 45.67 -54.49 -145.40
CA ARG A 764 47.00 -54.29 -144.78
C ARG A 764 47.04 -54.67 -143.30
N ALA A 765 45.92 -54.58 -142.59
CA ALA A 765 45.79 -55.03 -141.20
C ALA A 765 45.73 -56.56 -141.05
N ALA A 766 45.26 -57.28 -142.08
CA ALA A 766 45.14 -58.74 -142.04
C ALA A 766 46.50 -59.46 -142.08
N GLN A 767 47.41 -59.03 -142.97
CA GLN A 767 48.73 -59.67 -143.14
C GLN A 767 49.55 -59.63 -141.84
N ARG A 768 49.49 -58.51 -141.12
CA ARG A 768 50.21 -58.29 -139.86
C ARG A 768 49.70 -59.13 -138.68
N ARG A 769 48.65 -59.92 -138.90
CA ARG A 769 48.05 -60.84 -137.91
C ARG A 769 48.51 -62.29 -138.10
N GLU A 770 49.04 -62.64 -139.27
CA GLU A 770 49.61 -63.97 -139.56
C GLU A 770 51.10 -64.05 -139.16
N GLU A 771 51.81 -62.91 -139.20
CA GLU A 771 53.20 -62.78 -138.72
C GLU A 771 53.27 -63.12 -137.21
N LEU A 772 52.44 -62.46 -136.39
CA LEU A 772 52.33 -62.66 -134.93
C LEU A 772 51.86 -64.06 -134.49
N GLN A 773 51.30 -64.86 -135.40
CA GLN A 773 50.84 -66.21 -135.05
C GLN A 773 51.98 -67.24 -135.14
N ARG A 774 52.94 -67.06 -136.05
CA ARG A 774 54.13 -67.92 -136.16
C ARG A 774 55.11 -67.74 -135.00
N GLU A 775 55.17 -66.54 -134.41
CA GLU A 775 55.97 -66.27 -133.20
C GLU A 775 55.39 -66.97 -131.95
N GLY A 776 54.11 -67.34 -131.96
CA GLY A 776 53.47 -68.10 -130.88
C GLY A 776 53.87 -69.57 -130.85
N ASP A 777 53.80 -70.25 -132.01
CA ASP A 777 54.13 -71.68 -132.14
C ASP A 777 55.59 -71.97 -131.69
N GLU A 778 56.50 -71.04 -131.94
CA GLU A 778 57.90 -71.12 -131.50
C GLU A 778 58.12 -71.02 -129.98
N LEU A 779 57.16 -70.52 -129.21
CA LEU A 779 57.24 -70.43 -127.75
C LEU A 779 56.69 -71.70 -127.08
N ASP A 780 55.62 -72.29 -127.64
CA ASP A 780 55.02 -73.52 -127.11
C ASP A 780 55.98 -74.72 -127.17
N ASP A 781 56.79 -74.86 -128.22
CA ASP A 781 57.82 -75.91 -128.27
C ASP A 781 58.96 -75.70 -127.27
N LYS A 782 59.24 -74.46 -126.85
CA LYS A 782 60.20 -74.16 -125.77
C LYS A 782 59.61 -74.54 -124.40
N ILE A 783 58.30 -74.34 -124.17
CA ILE A 783 57.59 -74.79 -122.97
C ILE A 783 57.65 -76.33 -122.83
N ARG A 784 57.41 -77.07 -123.92
CA ARG A 784 57.46 -78.55 -123.95
C ARG A 784 58.83 -79.15 -123.58
N VAL A 785 59.92 -78.37 -123.64
CA VAL A 785 61.25 -78.80 -123.15
C VAL A 785 61.30 -78.67 -121.63
N ALA A 786 61.00 -77.48 -121.09
CA ALA A 786 61.03 -77.21 -119.65
C ALA A 786 60.12 -78.16 -118.84
N GLU A 787 58.98 -78.56 -119.40
CA GLU A 787 58.09 -79.54 -118.78
C GLU A 787 58.71 -80.94 -118.59
N ARG A 788 59.75 -81.32 -119.33
CA ARG A 788 60.46 -82.60 -119.14
C ARG A 788 61.46 -82.50 -117.99
N ASP A 789 62.19 -81.39 -117.91
CA ASP A 789 63.21 -81.17 -116.88
C ASP A 789 62.57 -81.02 -115.48
N VAL A 790 61.43 -80.32 -115.40
CA VAL A 790 60.61 -80.25 -114.16
C VAL A 790 60.14 -81.63 -113.70
N ARG A 791 59.84 -82.55 -114.62
CA ARG A 791 59.49 -83.93 -114.28
C ARG A 791 60.69 -84.71 -113.74
N ALA A 792 61.88 -84.57 -114.33
CA ALA A 792 63.09 -85.23 -113.86
C ALA A 792 63.54 -84.74 -112.45
N LEU A 793 63.48 -83.43 -112.20
CA LEU A 793 63.81 -82.85 -110.89
C LEU A 793 62.83 -83.27 -109.78
N LYS A 794 61.57 -83.55 -110.11
CA LYS A 794 60.58 -83.99 -109.13
C LYS A 794 60.89 -85.40 -108.59
N THR A 795 61.39 -86.31 -109.43
CA THR A 795 61.76 -87.68 -109.04
C THR A 795 63.01 -87.72 -108.17
N THR A 796 63.97 -86.81 -108.37
CA THR A 796 65.17 -86.73 -107.52
C THR A 796 64.85 -86.11 -106.15
N LEU A 797 63.90 -85.18 -106.08
CA LEU A 797 63.44 -84.59 -104.82
C LEU A 797 62.79 -85.63 -103.90
N THR A 798 61.83 -86.42 -104.39
CA THR A 798 61.11 -87.42 -103.57
C THR A 798 62.06 -88.46 -102.97
N HIS A 799 63.04 -88.92 -103.74
CA HIS A 799 64.03 -89.91 -103.29
C HIS A 799 65.00 -89.34 -102.21
N LEU A 800 65.13 -88.01 -102.13
CA LEU A 800 65.86 -87.29 -101.09
C LEU A 800 64.99 -87.04 -99.84
N GLU A 801 63.70 -86.74 -100.04
CA GLU A 801 62.72 -86.54 -98.97
C GLU A 801 62.45 -87.83 -98.18
N GLU A 802 62.33 -88.98 -98.85
CA GLU A 802 62.13 -90.28 -98.19
C GLU A 802 63.30 -90.66 -97.27
N ARG A 803 64.55 -90.52 -97.74
CA ARG A 803 65.74 -90.77 -96.90
C ARG A 803 65.86 -89.76 -95.75
N ASN A 804 65.54 -88.48 -95.97
CA ASN A 804 65.48 -87.50 -94.89
C ASN A 804 64.35 -87.78 -93.88
N SER A 805 63.20 -88.31 -94.33
CA SER A 805 62.08 -88.71 -93.48
C SER A 805 62.49 -89.86 -92.55
N ALA A 806 63.17 -90.88 -93.10
CA ALA A 806 63.72 -91.98 -92.32
C ALA A 806 64.74 -91.49 -91.28
N TYR A 807 65.71 -90.65 -91.68
CA TYR A 807 66.73 -90.13 -90.79
C TYR A 807 66.19 -89.17 -89.71
N ARG A 808 65.13 -88.40 -90.00
CA ARG A 808 64.48 -87.55 -88.98
C ARG A 808 63.71 -88.37 -87.95
N LYS A 809 63.10 -89.48 -88.36
CA LYS A 809 62.31 -90.36 -87.48
C LYS A 809 63.17 -91.13 -86.46
N SER A 810 64.43 -91.45 -86.76
CA SER A 810 65.32 -92.10 -85.79
C SER A 810 65.77 -91.19 -84.63
N PHE A 811 65.69 -89.86 -84.78
CA PHE A 811 66.08 -88.89 -83.74
C PHE A 811 64.91 -88.35 -82.89
N HIS A 812 63.65 -88.67 -83.20
CA HIS A 812 62.50 -88.14 -82.46
C HIS A 812 62.08 -89.05 -81.29
N ARG A 813 62.72 -88.84 -80.13
CA ARG A 813 62.29 -89.35 -78.82
C ARG A 813 61.87 -88.17 -77.94
N ALA A 814 60.65 -87.68 -78.16
CA ALA A 814 60.11 -86.49 -77.52
C ALA A 814 58.99 -86.83 -76.53
N ASP A 815 59.01 -86.18 -75.37
CA ASP A 815 58.08 -86.38 -74.26
C ASP A 815 56.87 -85.42 -74.38
N LEU A 816 55.68 -85.87 -73.99
CA LEU A 816 54.40 -85.23 -74.35
C LEU A 816 53.70 -84.49 -73.20
N VAL A 817 54.33 -84.39 -72.02
CA VAL A 817 53.67 -83.90 -70.78
C VAL A 817 54.44 -82.77 -70.06
N GLY A 818 55.39 -82.11 -70.74
CA GLY A 818 56.20 -81.03 -70.15
C GLY A 818 55.53 -79.65 -70.04
N ASP A 819 55.99 -78.81 -69.11
CA ASP A 819 55.49 -77.45 -68.83
C ASP A 819 55.28 -76.57 -70.07
N ASP A 820 56.17 -76.68 -71.07
CA ASP A 820 56.11 -75.83 -72.26
C ASP A 820 54.88 -76.12 -73.14
N ALA A 821 54.27 -77.31 -73.04
CA ALA A 821 52.97 -77.59 -73.65
C ALA A 821 51.82 -76.81 -72.97
N GLN A 822 51.88 -76.62 -71.64
CA GLN A 822 50.90 -75.82 -70.90
C GLN A 822 51.10 -74.31 -71.14
N ARG A 823 52.35 -73.86 -71.30
CA ARG A 823 52.68 -72.49 -71.74
C ARG A 823 52.19 -72.22 -73.16
N LEU A 824 52.31 -73.19 -74.07
CA LEU A 824 51.74 -73.08 -75.42
C LEU A 824 50.22 -72.90 -75.35
N ALA A 825 49.51 -73.80 -74.66
CA ALA A 825 48.04 -73.75 -74.55
C ALA A 825 47.50 -72.45 -73.93
N THR A 826 48.20 -71.89 -72.94
CA THR A 826 47.81 -70.61 -72.30
C THR A 826 48.07 -69.39 -73.19
N LEU A 827 49.16 -69.38 -73.96
CA LEU A 827 49.42 -68.34 -74.98
C LEU A 827 48.47 -68.47 -76.18
N GLU A 828 48.09 -69.68 -76.57
CA GLU A 828 47.05 -69.91 -77.59
C GLU A 828 45.67 -69.41 -77.12
N ALA A 829 45.30 -69.65 -75.86
CA ALA A 829 44.06 -69.10 -75.28
C ALA A 829 44.07 -67.55 -75.26
N GLN A 830 45.16 -66.93 -74.80
CA GLN A 830 45.29 -65.47 -74.78
C GLN A 830 45.27 -64.85 -76.19
N THR A 831 46.02 -65.43 -77.15
CA THR A 831 45.98 -64.94 -78.53
C THR A 831 44.64 -65.21 -79.21
N LYS A 832 43.90 -66.26 -78.83
CA LYS A 832 42.52 -66.49 -79.30
C LYS A 832 41.56 -65.42 -78.76
N MET A 833 41.59 -65.11 -77.47
CA MET A 833 40.75 -64.03 -76.90
C MET A 833 41.08 -62.66 -77.51
N ALA A 834 42.36 -62.36 -77.75
CA ALA A 834 42.79 -61.14 -78.44
C ALA A 834 42.32 -61.11 -79.91
N LYS A 835 42.41 -62.23 -80.63
CA LYS A 835 41.86 -62.38 -81.99
C LYS A 835 40.35 -62.20 -82.00
N ASP A 836 39.60 -62.77 -81.06
CA ASP A 836 38.14 -62.66 -81.00
C ASP A 836 37.68 -61.23 -80.66
N ALA A 837 38.40 -60.52 -79.78
CA ALA A 837 38.17 -59.10 -79.52
C ALA A 837 38.48 -58.24 -80.77
N TYR A 838 39.59 -58.50 -81.45
CA TYR A 838 39.94 -57.87 -82.71
C TYR A 838 38.92 -58.19 -83.82
N PHE A 839 38.42 -59.42 -83.92
CA PHE A 839 37.40 -59.80 -84.90
C PHE A 839 36.03 -59.19 -84.60
N LYS A 840 35.65 -59.00 -83.33
CA LYS A 840 34.45 -58.22 -82.96
C LYS A 840 34.60 -56.76 -83.37
N LYS A 841 35.69 -56.09 -82.95
CA LYS A 841 35.93 -54.69 -83.32
C LYS A 841 36.13 -54.50 -84.83
N LYS A 842 36.73 -55.47 -85.53
CA LYS A 842 36.83 -55.47 -86.99
C LYS A 842 35.48 -55.70 -87.65
N LYS A 843 34.60 -56.57 -87.12
CA LYS A 843 33.23 -56.72 -87.62
C LYS A 843 32.40 -55.45 -87.43
N GLU A 844 32.49 -54.81 -86.26
CA GLU A 844 31.86 -53.52 -85.98
C GLU A 844 32.40 -52.42 -86.91
N LEU A 845 33.72 -52.33 -87.09
CA LEU A 845 34.35 -51.40 -88.02
C LEU A 845 33.89 -51.66 -89.46
N THR A 846 33.99 -52.90 -89.97
CA THR A 846 33.54 -53.24 -91.33
C THR A 846 32.03 -53.06 -91.51
N ARG A 847 31.24 -53.13 -90.43
CA ARG A 847 29.80 -52.86 -90.48
C ARG A 847 29.54 -51.35 -90.62
N ILE A 848 30.21 -50.53 -89.82
CA ILE A 848 30.11 -49.06 -89.91
C ILE A 848 30.70 -48.57 -91.24
N GLU A 849 31.78 -49.19 -91.73
CA GLU A 849 32.34 -48.95 -93.06
C GLU A 849 31.36 -49.38 -94.16
N LEU A 850 30.65 -50.51 -94.02
CA LEU A 850 29.64 -50.95 -95.00
C LEU A 850 28.39 -50.04 -94.96
N GLU A 851 27.92 -49.66 -93.78
CA GLU A 851 26.79 -48.75 -93.59
C GLU A 851 27.14 -47.37 -94.17
N ASN A 852 28.27 -46.77 -93.78
CA ASN A 852 28.74 -45.47 -94.29
C ASN A 852 29.12 -45.50 -95.79
N THR A 853 29.69 -46.60 -96.31
CA THR A 853 29.88 -46.74 -97.77
C THR A 853 28.58 -46.97 -98.51
N SER A 854 27.58 -47.63 -97.93
CA SER A 854 26.24 -47.77 -98.53
C SER A 854 25.45 -46.45 -98.51
N GLU A 855 25.58 -45.64 -97.45
CA GLU A 855 25.02 -44.29 -97.39
C GLU A 855 25.75 -43.35 -98.37
N SER A 856 27.08 -43.42 -98.43
CA SER A 856 27.88 -42.68 -99.42
C SER A 856 27.58 -43.12 -100.86
N GLN A 857 27.34 -44.40 -101.11
CA GLN A 857 26.91 -44.90 -102.43
C GLN A 857 25.48 -44.47 -102.74
N SER A 858 24.56 -44.48 -101.77
CA SER A 858 23.19 -43.99 -101.95
C SER A 858 23.14 -42.48 -102.22
N LEU A 859 23.95 -41.69 -101.50
CA LEU A 859 24.17 -40.26 -101.77
C LEU A 859 24.76 -40.06 -103.17
N HIS A 860 25.84 -40.78 -103.51
CA HIS A 860 26.47 -40.69 -104.82
C HIS A 860 25.55 -41.17 -105.95
N GLU A 861 24.67 -42.13 -105.72
CA GLU A 861 23.62 -42.54 -106.66
C GLU A 861 22.53 -41.47 -106.81
N VAL A 862 22.11 -40.80 -105.73
CA VAL A 862 21.16 -39.68 -105.81
C VAL A 862 21.79 -38.47 -106.52
N GLU A 863 23.05 -38.16 -106.22
CA GLU A 863 23.82 -37.11 -106.87
C GLU A 863 24.06 -37.42 -108.35
N THR A 864 24.54 -38.62 -108.70
CA THR A 864 24.75 -39.01 -110.10
C THR A 864 23.44 -39.17 -110.86
N ARG A 865 22.33 -39.62 -110.24
CA ARG A 865 21.00 -39.58 -110.88
C ARG A 865 20.54 -38.15 -111.11
N ARG A 866 20.82 -37.21 -110.20
CA ARG A 866 20.55 -35.78 -110.39
C ARG A 866 21.42 -35.17 -111.49
N GLU A 867 22.74 -35.41 -111.49
CA GLU A 867 23.66 -34.94 -112.51
C GLU A 867 23.33 -35.55 -113.88
N PHE A 868 22.98 -36.83 -113.93
CA PHE A 868 22.53 -37.51 -115.14
C PHE A 868 21.17 -36.98 -115.61
N ALA A 869 20.24 -36.63 -114.71
CA ALA A 869 19.00 -35.96 -115.09
C ALA A 869 19.25 -34.53 -115.62
N GLN A 870 20.13 -33.75 -115.00
CA GLN A 870 20.50 -32.40 -115.48
C GLN A 870 21.29 -32.46 -116.79
N SER A 871 22.17 -33.46 -116.95
CA SER A 871 22.90 -33.72 -118.18
C SER A 871 21.96 -34.24 -119.28
N ASN A 872 21.00 -35.10 -118.96
CA ASN A 872 20.01 -35.55 -119.94
C ASN A 872 19.06 -34.43 -120.34
N VAL A 873 18.61 -33.56 -119.43
CA VAL A 873 17.82 -32.38 -119.80
C VAL A 873 18.62 -31.47 -120.75
N THR A 874 19.89 -31.18 -120.46
CA THR A 874 20.74 -30.33 -121.33
C THR A 874 21.17 -31.03 -122.63
N GLN A 875 21.33 -32.36 -122.64
CA GLN A 875 21.58 -33.16 -123.84
C GLN A 875 20.31 -33.34 -124.69
N LEU A 876 19.13 -33.46 -124.09
CA LEU A 876 17.85 -33.53 -124.80
C LEU A 876 17.47 -32.16 -125.39
N ASP A 877 17.72 -31.07 -124.68
CA ASP A 877 17.57 -29.70 -125.21
C ASP A 877 18.57 -29.45 -126.36
N GLY A 878 19.83 -29.83 -126.17
CA GLY A 878 20.84 -29.83 -127.24
C GLY A 878 20.45 -30.68 -128.45
N ALA A 879 19.99 -31.91 -128.22
CA ALA A 879 19.55 -32.85 -129.25
C ALA A 879 18.25 -32.40 -129.92
N LEU A 880 17.32 -31.74 -129.23
CA LEU A 880 16.13 -31.14 -129.83
C LEU A 880 16.57 -30.09 -130.85
N THR A 881 17.42 -29.13 -130.45
CA THR A 881 17.92 -28.12 -131.40
C THR A 881 18.79 -28.71 -132.52
N GLN A 882 19.39 -29.88 -132.33
CA GLN A 882 20.11 -30.60 -133.39
C GLN A 882 19.16 -31.34 -134.33
N VAL A 883 18.13 -32.01 -133.83
CA VAL A 883 17.10 -32.69 -134.63
C VAL A 883 16.30 -31.66 -135.44
N GLU A 884 16.01 -30.48 -134.89
CA GLU A 884 15.41 -29.37 -135.64
C GLU A 884 16.29 -28.97 -136.86
N ARG A 885 17.60 -28.77 -136.64
CA ARG A 885 18.56 -28.48 -137.73
C ARG A 885 18.68 -29.65 -138.72
N GLU A 886 18.70 -30.88 -138.24
CA GLU A 886 18.82 -32.08 -139.07
C GLU A 886 17.57 -32.28 -139.94
N VAL A 887 16.36 -32.07 -139.40
CA VAL A 887 15.09 -32.05 -140.17
C VAL A 887 15.11 -30.96 -141.23
N GLU A 888 15.66 -29.77 -140.94
CA GLU A 888 15.89 -28.72 -141.94
C GLU A 888 16.84 -29.21 -143.05
N THR A 889 17.92 -29.94 -142.72
CA THR A 889 18.84 -30.49 -143.75
C THR A 889 18.25 -31.66 -144.53
N GLU A 890 17.44 -32.53 -143.91
CA GLU A 890 16.83 -33.67 -144.59
C GLU A 890 15.73 -33.23 -145.56
N ARG A 891 14.94 -32.20 -145.21
CA ARG A 891 14.04 -31.52 -146.18
C ARG A 891 14.81 -31.07 -147.43
N ASN A 892 15.95 -30.40 -147.23
CA ASN A 892 16.82 -29.91 -148.30
C ASN A 892 17.56 -31.03 -149.07
N LYS A 893 17.59 -32.27 -148.56
CA LYS A 893 18.08 -33.46 -149.28
C LYS A 893 16.96 -34.14 -150.06
N TRP A 894 15.77 -34.27 -149.47
CA TRP A 894 14.59 -34.87 -150.09
C TRP A 894 14.23 -34.18 -151.41
N GLU A 895 14.22 -32.84 -151.42
CA GLU A 895 13.96 -32.04 -152.64
C GLU A 895 14.97 -32.34 -153.76
N LYS A 896 16.24 -32.59 -153.42
CA LYS A 896 17.30 -32.94 -154.39
C LYS A 896 17.15 -34.36 -154.92
N VAL A 897 16.62 -35.29 -154.13
CA VAL A 897 16.32 -36.67 -154.58
C VAL A 897 15.15 -36.68 -155.55
N VAL A 898 14.07 -35.94 -155.27
CA VAL A 898 12.90 -35.82 -156.17
C VAL A 898 13.31 -35.29 -157.54
N LYS A 899 14.06 -34.18 -157.61
CA LYS A 899 14.59 -33.61 -158.86
C LYS A 899 15.47 -34.60 -159.65
N LYS A 900 16.11 -35.56 -158.98
CA LYS A 900 16.94 -36.62 -159.59
C LYS A 900 16.07 -37.75 -160.18
N LEU A 901 15.04 -38.17 -159.45
CA LEU A 901 14.09 -39.21 -159.86
C LEU A 901 13.34 -38.80 -161.14
N GLU A 902 12.83 -37.56 -161.20
CA GLU A 902 12.17 -37.07 -162.41
C GLU A 902 13.10 -37.03 -163.65
N ARG A 903 14.42 -36.89 -163.45
CA ARG A 903 15.37 -36.88 -164.57
C ARG A 903 15.49 -38.27 -165.20
N GLN A 904 15.57 -39.30 -164.36
CA GLN A 904 15.65 -40.70 -164.79
C GLN A 904 14.34 -41.17 -165.43
N MET A 905 13.18 -40.72 -164.94
CA MET A 905 11.88 -40.97 -165.59
C MET A 905 11.84 -40.41 -167.03
N ARG A 906 12.36 -39.20 -167.27
CA ARG A 906 12.42 -38.57 -168.60
C ARG A 906 13.43 -39.24 -169.56
N GLU A 907 14.45 -39.91 -169.02
CA GLU A 907 15.37 -40.75 -169.79
C GLU A 907 14.68 -42.09 -170.18
N HIS A 908 13.98 -42.73 -169.25
CA HIS A 908 13.28 -44.01 -169.47
C HIS A 908 12.08 -43.93 -170.44
N GLN A 909 11.49 -42.74 -170.63
CA GLN A 909 10.41 -42.51 -171.61
C GLN A 909 10.89 -42.40 -173.07
N LYS A 910 12.19 -42.30 -173.34
CA LYS A 910 12.72 -42.05 -174.71
C LYS A 910 13.28 -43.28 -175.43
N SER A 911 13.47 -44.39 -174.74
CA SER A 911 14.15 -45.59 -175.27
C SER A 911 13.24 -46.59 -175.99
N VAL A 912 11.91 -46.46 -175.89
CA VAL A 912 10.94 -47.41 -176.45
C VAL A 912 10.08 -46.73 -177.52
N ARG A 913 10.01 -47.34 -178.71
CA ARG A 913 9.16 -46.96 -179.86
C ARG A 913 8.33 -48.17 -180.30
N VAL A 914 7.29 -47.92 -181.12
CA VAL A 914 6.15 -48.82 -181.44
C VAL A 914 5.15 -48.82 -180.27
N SER A 915 4.01 -48.12 -180.33
CA SER A 915 2.81 -48.28 -181.20
C SER A 915 2.02 -49.55 -180.87
N ASP A 916 0.68 -49.55 -180.76
CA ASP A 916 -0.32 -48.53 -181.17
C ASP A 916 -1.49 -48.40 -180.16
N ASP A 917 -2.35 -47.41 -180.36
CA ASP A 917 -3.46 -46.94 -179.49
C ASP A 917 -4.03 -47.88 -178.39
N SER A 918 -3.82 -47.51 -177.12
CA SER A 918 -4.90 -47.10 -176.20
C SER A 918 -4.41 -46.66 -174.81
N ILE A 919 -5.29 -45.98 -174.08
CA ILE A 919 -5.05 -45.39 -172.74
C ILE A 919 -4.80 -46.48 -171.69
N GLY A 920 -3.76 -46.31 -170.87
CA GLY A 920 -3.62 -47.03 -169.59
C GLY A 920 -2.64 -48.20 -169.54
N PHE A 921 -1.78 -48.41 -170.54
CA PHE A 921 -0.85 -49.53 -170.56
C PHE A 921 0.36 -49.34 -169.61
N ARG A 922 0.21 -49.70 -168.33
CA ARG A 922 1.35 -49.85 -167.39
C ARG A 922 2.17 -51.09 -167.79
N THR A 923 3.50 -51.01 -167.75
CA THR A 923 4.31 -52.22 -167.99
C THR A 923 4.19 -53.19 -166.81
N LYS A 924 4.36 -54.49 -167.08
CA LYS A 924 4.27 -55.54 -166.06
C LYS A 924 5.27 -55.33 -164.91
N GLU A 925 6.42 -54.74 -165.21
CA GLU A 925 7.48 -54.42 -164.26
C GLU A 925 7.12 -53.22 -163.36
N GLN A 926 6.43 -52.19 -163.90
CA GLN A 926 5.96 -51.04 -163.11
C GLN A 926 4.90 -51.47 -162.09
N VAL A 927 3.89 -52.25 -162.51
CA VAL A 927 2.84 -52.76 -161.61
C VAL A 927 3.43 -53.70 -160.55
N MET A 928 4.46 -54.48 -160.89
CA MET A 928 5.13 -55.35 -159.92
C MET A 928 5.96 -54.56 -158.89
N LEU A 929 6.53 -53.40 -159.27
CA LEU A 929 7.26 -52.53 -158.36
C LEU A 929 6.31 -51.83 -157.36
N GLU A 930 5.24 -51.19 -157.83
CA GLU A 930 4.22 -50.57 -156.95
C GLU A 930 3.60 -51.59 -155.97
N ALA A 931 3.34 -52.82 -156.44
CA ALA A 931 2.81 -53.90 -155.61
C ALA A 931 3.80 -54.45 -154.56
N LEU A 932 5.12 -54.26 -154.77
CA LEU A 932 6.15 -54.59 -153.79
C LEU A 932 6.34 -53.45 -152.78
N GLU A 933 6.38 -52.20 -153.21
CA GLU A 933 6.44 -51.02 -152.31
C GLU A 933 5.26 -51.02 -151.33
N LEU A 934 4.02 -51.19 -151.81
CA LEU A 934 2.82 -51.24 -150.96
C LEU A 934 2.85 -52.40 -149.95
N ARG A 935 3.56 -53.49 -150.26
CA ARG A 935 3.75 -54.64 -149.36
C ARG A 935 4.79 -54.38 -148.28
N GLU A 936 5.85 -53.62 -148.58
CA GLU A 936 6.84 -53.22 -147.56
C GLU A 936 6.33 -52.07 -146.67
N ILE A 937 5.55 -51.14 -147.22
CA ILE A 937 4.89 -50.05 -146.47
C ILE A 937 3.87 -50.62 -145.47
N SER A 938 3.03 -51.58 -145.88
CA SER A 938 2.08 -52.22 -144.97
C SER A 938 2.76 -53.10 -143.90
N ALA A 939 3.84 -53.82 -144.24
CA ALA A 939 4.59 -54.62 -143.28
C ALA A 939 5.34 -53.76 -142.24
N SER A 940 5.85 -52.59 -142.63
CA SER A 940 6.53 -51.67 -141.71
C SER A 940 5.56 -50.91 -140.79
N LEU A 941 4.40 -50.47 -141.28
CA LEU A 941 3.34 -49.85 -140.45
C LEU A 941 2.81 -50.80 -139.37
N LEU A 942 2.60 -52.09 -139.70
CA LEU A 942 2.18 -53.07 -138.70
C LEU A 942 3.26 -53.35 -137.63
N PHE A 943 4.55 -53.20 -137.98
CA PHE A 943 5.64 -53.33 -137.03
C PHE A 943 5.73 -52.12 -136.08
N THR A 944 5.60 -50.89 -136.57
CA THR A 944 5.66 -49.69 -135.72
C THR A 944 4.46 -49.57 -134.79
N MET A 945 3.26 -49.98 -135.22
CA MET A 945 2.11 -50.15 -134.31
C MET A 945 2.37 -51.21 -133.22
N GLY A 946 3.12 -52.26 -133.55
CA GLY A 946 3.59 -53.26 -132.59
C GLY A 946 4.66 -52.77 -131.60
N GLN A 947 5.38 -51.69 -131.92
CA GLN A 947 6.29 -51.01 -130.98
C GLN A 947 5.51 -50.09 -130.03
N LEU A 948 4.57 -49.28 -130.56
CA LEU A 948 3.69 -48.42 -129.75
C LEU A 948 2.92 -49.22 -128.68
N ALA A 949 2.45 -50.42 -129.01
CA ALA A 949 1.78 -51.31 -128.06
C ALA A 949 2.69 -51.86 -126.93
N ARG A 950 4.02 -51.73 -127.05
CA ARG A 950 5.00 -52.07 -125.99
C ARG A 950 5.42 -50.86 -125.17
N GLU A 951 5.32 -49.67 -125.74
CA GLU A 951 5.66 -48.40 -125.09
C GLU A 951 4.46 -47.82 -124.30
N PHE A 952 3.22 -48.18 -124.67
CA PHE A 952 1.98 -47.77 -123.99
C PHE A 952 1.10 -48.97 -123.60
N PRO A 953 1.33 -49.60 -122.42
CA PRO A 953 0.61 -50.82 -122.00
C PRO A 953 -0.92 -50.68 -121.95
N GLU A 954 -1.43 -49.49 -121.63
CA GLU A 954 -2.87 -49.18 -121.52
C GLU A 954 -3.63 -49.32 -122.86
N ILE A 955 -2.90 -49.32 -123.99
CA ILE A 955 -3.45 -49.49 -125.35
C ILE A 955 -3.20 -50.92 -125.87
N GLY A 956 -2.37 -51.72 -125.20
CA GLY A 956 -1.93 -53.04 -125.66
C GLY A 956 -3.09 -54.02 -125.87
N ASP A 957 -4.00 -54.13 -124.90
CA ASP A 957 -5.12 -55.08 -124.96
C ASP A 957 -6.20 -54.65 -125.98
N SER A 958 -6.53 -53.35 -126.03
CA SER A 958 -7.52 -52.83 -126.97
C SER A 958 -7.03 -52.90 -128.42
N LEU A 959 -5.74 -52.67 -128.66
CA LEU A 959 -5.14 -52.86 -129.98
C LEU A 959 -5.10 -54.34 -130.39
N GLN A 960 -4.78 -55.26 -129.47
CA GLN A 960 -4.83 -56.70 -129.75
C GLN A 960 -6.23 -57.21 -130.09
N ILE A 961 -7.28 -56.65 -129.49
CA ILE A 961 -8.67 -56.96 -129.84
C ILE A 961 -8.98 -56.44 -131.24
N ALA A 962 -8.77 -55.15 -131.51
CA ALA A 962 -9.09 -54.54 -132.81
C ALA A 962 -8.34 -55.18 -134.00
N VAL A 963 -7.08 -55.58 -133.80
CA VAL A 963 -6.27 -56.29 -134.82
C VAL A 963 -6.81 -57.71 -135.08
N ARG A 964 -7.27 -58.39 -134.02
CA ARG A 964 -7.85 -59.75 -134.11
C ARG A 964 -9.21 -59.75 -134.80
N ASP A 965 -10.06 -58.78 -134.49
CA ASP A 965 -11.37 -58.60 -135.13
C ASP A 965 -11.25 -58.25 -136.63
N ALA A 966 -10.16 -57.58 -137.01
CA ALA A 966 -9.83 -57.28 -138.41
C ALA A 966 -9.14 -58.44 -139.16
N GLY A 967 -8.91 -59.60 -138.52
CA GLY A 967 -8.30 -60.78 -139.15
C GLY A 967 -6.83 -60.63 -139.54
N MET A 968 -6.11 -59.64 -138.99
CA MET A 968 -4.71 -59.37 -139.29
C MET A 968 -3.78 -59.81 -138.15
N HIS A 969 -2.49 -60.00 -138.45
CA HIS A 969 -1.48 -60.42 -137.46
C HIS A 969 -0.27 -59.49 -137.51
N ILE A 970 0.11 -58.91 -136.36
CA ILE A 970 1.30 -58.06 -136.24
C ILE A 970 2.57 -58.91 -136.46
N PRO A 971 3.48 -58.55 -137.39
CA PRO A 971 4.73 -59.27 -137.58
C PRO A 971 5.66 -59.13 -136.36
N THR A 972 6.13 -60.26 -135.83
CA THR A 972 7.05 -60.29 -134.67
C THR A 972 8.53 -60.16 -135.04
N VAL A 973 8.84 -60.07 -136.33
CA VAL A 973 10.20 -59.92 -136.90
C VAL A 973 10.13 -58.92 -138.06
N PRO A 974 11.06 -57.96 -138.19
CA PRO A 974 11.04 -56.98 -139.28
C PRO A 974 11.34 -57.63 -140.66
N PRO A 975 10.78 -57.09 -141.77
CA PRO A 975 11.21 -57.45 -143.12
C PRO A 975 12.70 -57.22 -143.30
N SER A 976 13.41 -58.16 -143.94
CA SER A 976 14.87 -58.15 -143.98
C SER A 976 15.45 -58.72 -145.28
N ARG A 977 16.31 -57.92 -145.93
CA ARG A 977 17.44 -58.32 -146.79
C ARG A 977 18.38 -57.10 -146.90
N ASN A 978 19.63 -57.16 -146.43
CA ASN A 978 20.81 -57.85 -146.97
C ASN A 978 21.46 -57.10 -148.15
N ALA A 979 22.79 -56.93 -148.23
CA ALA A 979 23.87 -57.28 -147.29
C ALA A 979 25.19 -56.59 -147.67
N SER A 980 26.23 -56.80 -146.83
CA SER A 980 27.66 -56.42 -147.01
C SER A 980 28.03 -54.97 -146.64
N SER A 981 29.08 -54.71 -145.85
CA SER A 981 29.96 -55.65 -145.12
C SER A 981 30.78 -55.01 -143.97
N ARG A 982 30.80 -55.73 -142.82
CA ARG A 982 31.90 -55.88 -141.83
C ARG A 982 32.49 -54.66 -141.06
N ALA A 983 32.39 -54.77 -139.73
CA ALA A 983 33.36 -54.39 -138.69
C ALA A 983 33.66 -52.89 -138.44
N ASN A 984 33.90 -52.40 -137.20
CA ASN A 984 33.82 -52.95 -135.83
C ASN A 984 33.66 -51.73 -134.87
N SER A 985 32.83 -51.71 -133.81
CA SER A 985 33.07 -52.22 -132.43
C SER A 985 34.45 -51.82 -131.86
N VAL A 986 34.68 -51.24 -130.66
CA VAL A 986 33.99 -50.95 -129.37
C VAL A 986 34.72 -49.68 -128.83
N GLY A 987 34.30 -48.79 -127.92
CA GLY A 987 33.32 -48.73 -126.84
C GLY A 987 34.01 -48.27 -125.52
N LEU A 988 33.23 -47.65 -124.63
CA LEU A 988 33.45 -47.15 -123.24
C LEU A 988 34.46 -47.90 -122.31
N PRO A 989 34.86 -47.37 -121.12
CA PRO A 989 35.10 -45.98 -120.65
C PRO A 989 36.33 -45.82 -119.67
N ARG A 990 36.36 -44.69 -118.92
CA ARG A 990 37.05 -44.34 -117.62
C ARG A 990 37.44 -45.48 -116.64
N PRO A 991 38.23 -45.23 -115.55
CA PRO A 991 39.26 -44.19 -115.25
C PRO A 991 40.53 -44.78 -114.54
N MET A 992 41.42 -43.96 -113.95
CA MET A 992 41.98 -44.20 -112.58
C MET A 992 42.81 -43.03 -112.00
N SER A 993 43.14 -43.11 -110.71
CA SER A 993 43.88 -42.13 -109.89
C SER A 993 45.27 -42.64 -109.48
N ALA A 994 46.20 -41.75 -109.06
CA ALA A 994 46.94 -41.79 -107.78
C ALA A 994 48.38 -41.19 -107.81
N ARG A 995 48.94 -41.02 -106.58
CA ARG A 995 50.34 -40.74 -106.18
C ARG A 995 50.77 -39.26 -106.18
N SER A 996 51.73 -38.82 -105.35
CA SER A 996 52.71 -39.57 -104.53
C SER A 996 53.02 -38.98 -103.15
N ASP A 997 53.28 -39.87 -102.18
CA ASP A 997 54.38 -39.91 -101.18
C ASP A 997 54.90 -38.62 -100.46
N LYS A 998 54.90 -38.60 -99.10
CA LYS A 998 56.05 -38.81 -98.14
C LYS A 998 57.04 -37.62 -98.04
N SER A 999 57.86 -37.41 -97.00
CA SER A 999 58.34 -38.28 -95.89
C SER A 999 58.74 -37.49 -94.61
N ASP A 1000 58.69 -38.18 -93.46
CA ASP A 1000 59.63 -38.17 -92.29
C ASP A 1000 60.24 -36.86 -91.72
N GLN A 1001 59.93 -36.50 -90.46
CA GLN A 1001 60.65 -36.79 -89.19
C GLN A 1001 61.85 -35.86 -88.84
N SER A 1002 61.82 -35.24 -87.64
CA SER A 1002 62.75 -35.59 -86.53
C SER A 1002 62.62 -34.75 -85.23
N VAL A 1003 62.67 -35.46 -84.10
CA VAL A 1003 63.35 -35.16 -82.80
C VAL A 1003 63.36 -33.72 -82.20
N ARG A 1004 62.39 -33.50 -81.27
CA ARG A 1004 62.53 -33.16 -79.82
C ARG A 1004 63.69 -32.30 -79.24
N SER A 1005 63.29 -31.62 -78.14
CA SER A 1005 64.08 -31.19 -76.94
C SER A 1005 64.68 -29.77 -76.98
N ASN A 1006 64.90 -29.04 -75.86
CA ASN A 1006 64.64 -29.34 -74.44
C ASN A 1006 64.45 -28.04 -73.58
N ASN A 1007 64.02 -28.18 -72.31
CA ASN A 1007 64.14 -27.22 -71.20
C ASN A 1007 63.37 -25.87 -71.26
N SER A 1008 63.25 -25.08 -70.17
CA SER A 1008 62.61 -25.32 -68.84
C SER A 1008 62.67 -24.01 -67.97
N TYR A 1009 62.52 -24.11 -66.64
CA TYR A 1009 62.79 -23.10 -65.58
C TYR A 1009 61.77 -21.96 -65.26
N LYS A 1010 61.14 -22.08 -64.07
CA LYS A 1010 61.02 -21.08 -62.96
C LYS A 1010 60.73 -19.58 -63.22
N SER A 1011 59.50 -19.18 -62.90
CA SER A 1011 59.10 -18.12 -61.93
C SER A 1011 59.90 -16.80 -61.76
N SER A 1012 59.22 -15.64 -61.83
CA SER A 1012 58.83 -14.80 -60.65
C SER A 1012 58.36 -13.38 -61.01
N SER A 1013 57.58 -12.74 -60.11
CA SER A 1013 57.17 -11.31 -60.11
C SER A 1013 56.26 -10.84 -61.28
N SER A 1014 55.57 -9.69 -61.24
CA SER A 1014 54.90 -8.93 -60.16
C SER A 1014 53.93 -7.89 -60.77
N ASN A 1015 53.07 -7.28 -59.93
CA ASN A 1015 52.28 -6.05 -60.18
C ASN A 1015 51.28 -5.98 -61.37
N GLY A 1016 50.01 -5.72 -61.04
CA GLY A 1016 49.47 -4.37 -61.26
C GLY A 1016 48.30 -4.16 -62.25
N SER A 1017 47.13 -3.79 -61.69
CA SER A 1017 45.97 -3.12 -62.35
C SER A 1017 45.18 -3.93 -63.41
N GLY A 1018 43.90 -3.59 -63.68
CA GLY A 1018 43.22 -4.27 -64.80
C GLY A 1018 41.75 -4.01 -65.20
N VAL A 1019 40.80 -3.74 -64.30
CA VAL A 1019 39.42 -3.22 -64.60
C VAL A 1019 38.42 -4.11 -65.42
N ARG A 1020 37.24 -4.41 -64.83
CA ARG A 1020 35.98 -4.97 -65.43
C ARG A 1020 36.08 -6.46 -65.88
N VAL A 1021 35.04 -7.31 -65.87
CA VAL A 1021 33.64 -7.21 -66.35
C VAL A 1021 32.69 -8.17 -65.58
N ALA A 1022 31.38 -7.89 -65.63
CA ALA A 1022 30.22 -8.78 -65.34
C ALA A 1022 29.95 -9.32 -63.91
N ALA A 1023 28.75 -8.99 -63.42
CA ALA A 1023 27.89 -9.81 -62.55
C ALA A 1023 26.93 -10.66 -63.46
N PRO A 1024 25.94 -11.47 -62.99
CA PRO A 1024 25.36 -11.58 -61.63
C PRO A 1024 24.90 -12.99 -61.14
N ILE A 1025 24.30 -13.06 -59.92
CA ILE A 1025 23.22 -14.02 -59.49
C ILE A 1025 23.60 -15.52 -59.40
N ASN A 1026 23.18 -16.36 -58.43
CA ASN A 1026 22.56 -16.28 -57.08
C ASN A 1026 23.12 -17.52 -56.30
N LYS A 1027 23.47 -17.50 -55.01
CA LYS A 1027 22.69 -17.31 -53.76
C LYS A 1027 21.93 -18.58 -53.28
N VAL A 1028 22.05 -18.87 -51.97
CA VAL A 1028 21.26 -19.78 -51.09
C VAL A 1028 21.64 -21.28 -51.01
N HIS A 1029 22.33 -21.64 -49.92
CA HIS A 1029 21.80 -22.46 -48.79
C HIS A 1029 22.50 -21.93 -47.51
N LEU A 1030 21.81 -21.62 -46.40
CA LEU A 1030 21.15 -22.52 -45.44
C LEU A 1030 22.15 -23.48 -44.75
N GLY A 1031 22.51 -23.29 -43.48
CA GLY A 1031 22.21 -22.16 -42.57
C GLY A 1031 22.49 -22.50 -41.10
N PHE A 1032 22.35 -21.50 -40.24
CA PHE A 1032 21.89 -21.58 -38.84
C PHE A 1032 21.40 -20.19 -38.40
#